data_AF-A0A270PJN0-F1
#
_entry.id   AF-A0A270PJN0-F1
#
_cell.length_a   1.000
_cell.length_b   1.000
_cell.length_c   1.000
_cell.angle_alpha   90.00
_cell.angle_beta   90.00
_cell.angle_gamma   90.00
#
_symmetry.space_group_name_H-M   'P 1'
#
loop_
_entity.id
_entity.type
_entity.pdbx_description
1 polymer ?
#
loop_
_entity_poly.entity_id
_entity_poly.type
_entity_poly.pdbx_seq_one_letter_code
_entity_poly.pdbx_strand_id
1 'polypeptide(L)'
;MAGNSRAYILNEMKKGAILNDWAAISIMNRTRLNRILFQQWVANNDGSRYMPPINGRAYTTEQKTEYVDLQDIVLGPPVLSFETASFTDSVATLTLPIISGTCTAFAIASALTSVLYNYTIREEHGFTVTVKVDLAVMTGEVDNLGRVFFDLSRGTNIECNLAGAKPARVALGNYFQQRFDELPPHRRVFVLGMFNRNGNNPMTPKRFEVRTQAAPGGNDVMSSTYRDGAVVIFIQVRASEFGGGMPASIIYLLPDDQGPQGDKYSAALFISEKYADATDDQLALMQSLLFPEDRSVFQELDRDKPLELAIFGNIDPSRTAMTIEPAMHSLQAGSKPFQYRALRDGKAVSASWSVRSLNTHESVGEIGPATGLYTPVASDQAGKETVRNVVTATYTDPSTGVIHNVSASLLVTAEPMAISPSVVPCLLRGGQQPITFVASTLGNAELSWSPPLHGSLVANGSTAIYTPPEKPLAQDVVVQIIEAKNTTTGESVNASVVLLKFVQDFNITPGFTQGLNRSATVQLKEHDRKPELKRRWSVLGEGTVSPSGLYTGPSVFRDPNAVVVCELLDSNGEVDSYGYSIVQLTKAITEPTWKNLSKFNISKVVGKAYANGMQQQVVRIEVETAAVNGKVHPLTGDEEATLRLVDRADRGEIPFINKGQDGIEFGSKTRWATNWQQNRFRVTAQTQVIAPEQSSPGNDLLVTDKLIYVHCRGANPTDTPSIARYVASFIGDGDKGQFYSDKHPGENNTEDQGLITLTPVAIPVKVRGDYIFSGKRVAGGGAGGEGRPTGPGWPPLPEGEDDFEYFLDTICYWLVRYEREKVPRCCLLDAILKIINLF
;
A
#
# COMPACT_ATOMS: atom_id res chain seq x y z
N MET A 1 5.00 23.59 -26.68
CA MET A 1 4.24 23.55 -27.95
C MET A 1 3.49 22.23 -27.98
N ALA A 2 2.16 22.25 -28.02
CA ALA A 2 1.32 21.07 -28.14
C ALA A 2 1.50 20.47 -29.54
N GLY A 3 2.22 19.35 -29.61
CA GLY A 3 2.60 18.69 -30.86
C GLY A 3 1.76 17.45 -31.17
N ASN A 4 0.96 16.99 -30.20
CA ASN A 4 0.24 15.72 -30.29
C ASN A 4 -1.27 15.91 -30.08
N SER A 5 -1.86 16.83 -30.84
CA SER A 5 -3.30 17.10 -30.75
C SER A 5 -4.12 15.95 -31.33
N ARG A 6 -5.41 15.93 -31.00
CA ARG A 6 -6.38 14.99 -31.56
C ARG A 6 -6.41 15.07 -33.08
N ALA A 7 -6.37 16.28 -33.63
CA ALA A 7 -6.35 16.50 -35.06
C ALA A 7 -5.10 15.90 -35.72
N TYR A 8 -3.94 16.00 -35.06
CA TYR A 8 -2.71 15.36 -35.51
C TYR A 8 -2.84 13.83 -35.51
N ILE A 9 -3.30 13.23 -34.40
CA ILE A 9 -3.49 11.77 -34.29
C ILE A 9 -4.42 11.25 -35.40
N LEU A 10 -5.57 11.91 -35.61
CA LEU A 10 -6.52 11.52 -36.65
C LEU A 10 -5.93 11.67 -38.06
N ASN A 11 -5.04 12.64 -38.29
CA ASN A 11 -4.37 12.80 -39.57
C ASN A 11 -3.33 11.69 -39.81
N GLU A 12 -2.59 11.28 -38.78
CA GLU A 12 -1.70 10.12 -38.88
C GLU A 12 -2.49 8.83 -39.12
N MET A 13 -3.62 8.64 -38.44
CA MET A 13 -4.51 7.49 -38.65
C MET A 13 -5.10 7.41 -40.06
N LYS A 14 -5.14 8.51 -40.83
CA LYS A 14 -5.56 8.49 -42.24
C LYS A 14 -4.49 7.94 -43.18
N LYS A 15 -3.23 7.89 -42.75
CA LYS A 15 -2.10 7.46 -43.59
C LYS A 15 -1.95 5.94 -43.64
N GLY A 16 -2.56 5.20 -42.71
CA GLY A 16 -2.53 3.75 -42.65
C GLY A 16 -3.03 3.22 -41.31
N ALA A 17 -3.22 1.90 -41.23
CA ALA A 17 -3.64 1.23 -40.00
C ALA A 17 -2.55 1.27 -38.93
N ILE A 18 -2.90 1.68 -37.71
CA ILE A 18 -1.98 1.81 -36.58
C ILE A 18 -2.06 0.61 -35.63
N LEU A 19 -3.11 -0.22 -35.72
CA LEU A 19 -3.33 -1.34 -34.79
C LEU A 19 -2.53 -2.62 -35.12
N ASN A 20 -1.90 -2.74 -36.29
CA ASN A 20 -1.03 -3.88 -36.65
C ASN A 20 -1.65 -5.27 -36.32
N ASP A 21 -2.85 -5.54 -36.85
CA ASP A 21 -3.65 -6.76 -36.64
C ASP A 21 -4.20 -6.98 -35.23
N TRP A 22 -3.96 -6.07 -34.29
CA TRP A 22 -4.67 -6.07 -33.01
C TRP A 22 -6.11 -5.63 -33.18
N ALA A 23 -7.02 -6.28 -32.45
CA ALA A 23 -8.44 -5.93 -32.53
C ALA A 23 -8.70 -4.53 -31.95
N ALA A 24 -8.02 -4.19 -30.84
CA ALA A 24 -8.05 -2.87 -30.23
C ALA A 24 -6.76 -2.50 -29.52
N ILE A 25 -6.56 -1.18 -29.33
CA ILE A 25 -5.54 -0.59 -28.45
C ILE A 25 -6.24 0.33 -27.45
N SER A 26 -5.96 0.14 -26.17
CA SER A 26 -6.38 1.06 -25.10
C SER A 26 -5.16 1.78 -24.53
N ILE A 27 -5.26 3.08 -24.30
CA ILE A 27 -4.17 3.89 -23.76
C ILE A 27 -4.65 4.75 -22.59
N MET A 28 -3.84 4.85 -21.54
CA MET A 28 -4.20 5.54 -20.29
C MET A 28 -3.06 6.41 -19.79
N ASN A 29 -3.36 7.67 -19.42
CA ASN A 29 -2.35 8.64 -19.03
C ASN A 29 -1.84 8.44 -17.59
N ARG A 30 -0.64 8.97 -17.31
CA ARG A 30 -0.02 8.99 -15.98
C ARG A 30 -0.93 9.52 -14.88
N THR A 31 -1.60 10.65 -15.11
CA THR A 31 -2.42 11.34 -14.11
C THR A 31 -3.53 10.46 -13.57
N ARG A 32 -4.28 9.76 -14.43
CA ARG A 32 -5.36 8.87 -13.99
C ARG A 32 -4.86 7.58 -13.36
N LEU A 33 -3.77 7.00 -13.89
CA LEU A 33 -3.13 5.85 -13.27
C LEU A 33 -2.69 6.17 -11.83
N ASN A 34 -2.07 7.32 -11.61
CA ASN A 34 -1.66 7.75 -10.26
C ASN A 34 -2.85 8.04 -9.34
N ARG A 35 -3.99 8.51 -9.89
CA ARG A 35 -5.23 8.63 -9.12
C ARG A 35 -5.76 7.26 -8.64
N ILE A 36 -5.74 6.25 -9.51
CA ILE A 36 -6.14 4.87 -9.20
C ILE A 36 -5.20 4.26 -8.14
N LEU A 37 -3.90 4.53 -8.23
CA LEU A 37 -2.91 4.08 -7.25
C LEU A 37 -3.11 4.74 -5.89
N PHE A 38 -3.33 6.06 -5.87
CA PHE A 38 -3.63 6.81 -4.65
C PHE A 38 -4.90 6.27 -3.98
N GLN A 39 -5.98 6.06 -4.74
CA GLN A 39 -7.23 5.51 -4.20
C GLN A 39 -7.05 4.13 -3.57
N GLN A 40 -6.29 3.24 -4.21
CA GLN A 40 -5.97 1.93 -3.64
C GLN A 40 -5.10 2.04 -2.39
N TRP A 41 -4.12 2.93 -2.37
CA TRP A 41 -3.27 3.15 -1.19
C TRP A 41 -4.11 3.61 0.00
N VAL A 42 -5.02 4.58 -0.21
CA VAL A 42 -5.94 5.05 0.84
C VAL A 42 -6.91 3.95 1.27
N ALA A 43 -7.49 3.20 0.33
CA ALA A 43 -8.42 2.11 0.66
C ALA A 43 -7.75 0.98 1.46
N ASN A 44 -6.48 0.69 1.18
CA ASN A 44 -5.69 -0.27 1.93
C ASN A 44 -5.45 0.14 3.39
N ASN A 45 -5.50 1.45 3.70
CA ASN A 45 -5.37 1.97 5.07
C ASN A 45 -6.56 1.62 5.97
N ASP A 46 -7.56 0.86 5.52
CA ASP A 46 -8.61 0.30 6.38
C ASP A 46 -8.11 -0.62 7.51
N GLY A 47 -6.81 -0.97 7.50
CA GLY A 47 -6.11 -1.73 8.54
C GLY A 47 -5.81 -3.17 8.15
N SER A 48 -6.44 -3.68 7.10
CA SER A 48 -6.32 -5.08 6.68
C SER A 48 -5.29 -5.31 5.58
N ARG A 49 -5.00 -4.27 4.78
CA ARG A 49 -4.20 -4.38 3.55
C ARG A 49 -3.09 -3.34 3.40
N TYR A 50 -2.92 -2.44 4.36
CA TYR A 50 -1.86 -1.44 4.28
C TYR A 50 -0.48 -2.08 4.48
N MET A 51 0.52 -1.38 3.97
CA MET A 51 1.91 -1.78 4.13
C MET A 51 2.39 -1.34 5.52
N PRO A 52 2.80 -2.29 6.39
CA PRO A 52 3.27 -1.95 7.71
C PRO A 52 4.56 -1.10 7.63
N PRO A 53 4.89 -0.35 8.70
CA PRO A 53 6.14 0.39 8.76
C PRO A 53 7.35 -0.53 8.58
N ILE A 54 8.34 -0.04 7.85
CA ILE A 54 9.61 -0.72 7.65
C ILE A 54 10.54 -0.32 8.79
N ASN A 55 11.05 -1.34 9.48
CA ASN A 55 11.96 -1.22 10.61
C ASN A 55 13.21 -2.05 10.34
N GLY A 56 14.34 -1.69 10.94
CA GLY A 56 15.55 -2.51 11.04
C GLY A 56 16.82 -1.84 10.53
N ARG A 57 17.89 -2.62 10.41
CA ARG A 57 19.23 -2.15 10.09
C ARG A 57 19.61 -2.46 8.66
N ALA A 58 20.06 -1.44 7.93
CA ALA A 58 20.56 -1.56 6.57
C ALA A 58 22.01 -1.08 6.47
N TYR A 59 22.94 -1.97 6.10
CA TYR A 59 24.34 -1.58 5.85
C TYR A 59 24.44 -0.78 4.54
N THR A 60 25.16 0.34 4.57
CA THR A 60 25.32 1.26 3.42
C THR A 60 26.64 1.06 2.68
N THR A 61 27.54 0.24 3.22
CA THR A 61 28.85 -0.09 2.66
C THR A 61 29.03 -1.61 2.59
N GLU A 62 29.77 -2.09 1.59
CA GLU A 62 30.03 -3.53 1.40
C GLU A 62 30.84 -4.12 2.55
N GLN A 63 31.79 -3.34 3.10
CA GLN A 63 32.62 -3.71 4.23
C GLN A 63 31.86 -3.69 5.57
N LYS A 64 30.58 -3.29 5.56
CA LYS A 64 29.73 -3.17 6.75
C LYS A 64 30.30 -2.23 7.81
N THR A 65 31.02 -1.21 7.39
CA THR A 65 31.58 -0.16 8.25
C THR A 65 30.62 1.00 8.47
N GLU A 66 29.50 1.04 7.75
CA GLU A 66 28.43 2.01 7.94
C GLU A 66 27.07 1.34 7.78
N TYR A 67 26.09 1.80 8.56
CA TYR A 67 24.71 1.35 8.46
C TYR A 67 23.74 2.45 8.85
N VAL A 68 22.49 2.27 8.45
CA VAL A 68 21.35 3.08 8.87
C VAL A 68 20.40 2.20 9.67
N ASP A 69 20.06 2.62 10.87
CA ASP A 69 18.91 2.09 11.61
C ASP A 69 17.66 2.90 11.22
N LEU A 70 16.68 2.19 10.66
CA LEU A 70 15.40 2.70 10.20
C LEU A 70 14.33 2.31 11.21
N GLN A 71 13.56 3.29 11.68
CA GLN A 71 12.45 3.05 12.61
C GLN A 71 11.17 3.71 12.08
N ASP A 72 10.07 2.97 12.11
CA ASP A 72 8.73 3.39 11.70
C ASP A 72 8.71 4.05 10.30
N ILE A 73 9.47 3.53 9.33
CA ILE A 73 9.51 4.08 7.96
C ILE A 73 8.21 3.76 7.24
N VAL A 74 7.45 4.79 6.88
CA VAL A 74 6.16 4.65 6.19
C VAL A 74 6.27 5.18 4.78
N LEU A 75 5.89 4.36 3.80
CA LEU A 75 5.82 4.76 2.41
C LEU A 75 4.41 5.26 2.06
N GLY A 76 4.36 6.42 1.43
CA GLY A 76 3.14 7.05 0.95
C GLY A 76 2.65 6.48 -0.39
N PRO A 77 1.72 7.18 -1.06
CA PRO A 77 1.07 6.67 -2.25
C PRO A 77 2.07 6.46 -3.41
N PRO A 78 1.99 5.32 -4.14
CA PRO A 78 2.84 5.07 -5.29
C PRO A 78 2.54 6.03 -6.44
N VAL A 79 3.60 6.59 -7.03
CA VAL A 79 3.52 7.50 -8.18
C VAL A 79 4.32 6.92 -9.36
N LEU A 80 3.62 6.59 -10.44
CA LEU A 80 4.23 6.18 -11.70
C LEU A 80 4.70 7.39 -12.52
N SER A 81 5.81 7.19 -13.22
CA SER A 81 6.39 8.07 -14.22
C SER A 81 7.03 7.29 -15.38
N PHE A 82 7.18 7.96 -16.52
CA PHE A 82 7.51 7.31 -17.80
C PHE A 82 8.77 7.89 -18.47
N GLU A 83 9.64 8.58 -17.73
CA GLU A 83 10.87 9.18 -18.25
C GLU A 83 11.85 8.15 -18.85
N THR A 84 11.76 6.88 -18.43
CA THR A 84 12.57 5.78 -18.96
C THR A 84 11.82 4.87 -19.92
N ALA A 85 10.56 5.17 -20.26
CA ALA A 85 9.73 4.29 -21.09
C ALA A 85 10.13 4.37 -22.57
N SER A 86 10.26 3.20 -23.21
CA SER A 86 10.84 3.04 -24.55
C SER A 86 9.90 2.41 -25.58
N PHE A 87 8.67 2.03 -25.17
CA PHE A 87 7.71 1.24 -25.96
C PHE A 87 8.13 -0.21 -26.30
N THR A 88 9.41 -0.58 -26.16
CA THR A 88 9.86 -1.94 -26.43
C THR A 88 9.52 -2.94 -25.32
N ASP A 89 9.22 -2.43 -24.12
CA ASP A 89 8.88 -3.19 -22.93
C ASP A 89 7.71 -2.55 -22.16
N SER A 90 7.39 -3.13 -21.01
CA SER A 90 6.33 -2.73 -20.08
C SER A 90 6.87 -2.03 -18.83
N VAL A 91 8.08 -1.45 -18.88
CA VAL A 91 8.76 -0.90 -17.70
C VAL A 91 8.37 0.57 -17.47
N ALA A 92 8.07 0.90 -16.21
CA ALA A 92 7.88 2.27 -15.74
C ALA A 92 8.72 2.55 -14.49
N THR A 93 8.91 3.83 -14.17
CA THR A 93 9.53 4.25 -12.91
C THR A 93 8.43 4.47 -11.88
N LEU A 94 8.56 3.84 -10.71
CA LEU A 94 7.67 3.99 -9.57
C LEU A 94 8.41 4.73 -8.46
N THR A 95 7.81 5.80 -7.94
CA THR A 95 8.31 6.55 -6.80
C THR A 95 7.37 6.37 -5.61
N LEU A 96 7.91 5.96 -4.48
CA LEU A 96 7.21 5.83 -3.19
C LEU A 96 7.77 6.91 -2.25
N PRO A 97 7.03 7.98 -1.92
CA PRO A 97 7.50 8.97 -0.96
C PRO A 97 7.59 8.36 0.44
N ILE A 98 8.56 8.79 1.24
CA ILE A 98 8.65 8.40 2.64
C ILE A 98 7.99 9.51 3.47
N ILE A 99 6.84 9.20 4.06
CA ILE A 99 5.96 10.20 4.68
C ILE A 99 6.15 10.32 6.20
N SER A 100 6.79 9.33 6.82
CA SER A 100 7.03 9.28 8.26
C SER A 100 8.16 8.30 8.57
N GLY A 101 8.78 8.48 9.74
CA GLY A 101 9.74 7.57 10.35
C GLY A 101 10.99 8.29 10.84
N THR A 102 11.98 7.54 11.30
CA THR A 102 13.26 8.09 11.73
C THR A 102 14.42 7.32 11.12
N CYS A 103 15.48 8.05 10.82
CA CYS A 103 16.67 7.54 10.17
C CYS A 103 17.89 7.95 11.00
N THR A 104 18.64 6.96 11.49
CA THR A 104 19.89 7.19 12.23
C THR A 104 21.01 6.43 11.54
N ALA A 105 22.01 7.15 11.02
CA ALA A 105 23.18 6.57 10.40
C ALA A 105 24.34 6.46 11.39
N PHE A 106 25.09 5.37 11.29
CA PHE A 106 26.24 5.07 12.13
C PHE A 106 27.43 4.65 11.28
N ALA A 107 28.62 4.96 11.76
CA ALA A 107 29.88 4.39 11.31
C ALA A 107 30.47 3.48 12.39
N ILE A 108 31.16 2.43 11.96
CA ILE A 108 31.89 1.48 12.77
C ILE A 108 33.36 1.57 12.37
N ALA A 109 34.21 2.02 13.29
CA ALA A 109 35.66 2.13 13.09
C ALA A 109 36.40 1.72 14.35
N SER A 110 37.38 0.81 14.25
CA SER A 110 38.22 0.38 15.39
C SER A 110 37.42 -0.04 16.63
N ALA A 111 36.31 -0.76 16.43
CA ALA A 111 35.34 -1.15 17.47
C ALA A 111 34.59 0.01 18.16
N LEU A 112 34.70 1.24 17.64
CA LEU A 112 33.88 2.37 18.02
C LEU A 112 32.69 2.51 17.06
N THR A 113 31.51 2.80 17.61
CA THR A 113 30.31 3.10 16.82
C THR A 113 29.95 4.56 17.06
N SER A 114 29.94 5.37 16.00
CA SER A 114 29.65 6.80 16.06
C SER A 114 28.47 7.14 15.19
N VAL A 115 27.57 7.99 15.67
CA VAL A 115 26.50 8.57 14.85
C VAL A 115 27.11 9.43 13.75
N LEU A 116 26.65 9.24 12.52
CA LEU A 116 26.95 10.12 11.39
C LEU A 116 25.90 11.22 11.29
N TYR A 117 24.62 10.83 11.37
CA TYR A 117 23.51 11.76 11.38
C TYR A 117 22.23 11.08 11.91
N ASN A 118 21.29 11.88 12.40
CA ASN A 118 19.93 11.44 12.70
C ASN A 118 18.92 12.50 12.23
N TYR A 119 17.72 12.07 11.84
CA TYR A 119 16.57 12.95 11.65
C TYR A 119 15.23 12.20 11.66
N THR A 120 14.18 12.92 12.03
CA THR A 120 12.78 12.52 11.80
C THR A 120 12.38 12.88 10.37
N ILE A 121 11.73 11.97 9.67
CA ILE A 121 11.31 12.11 8.29
C ILE A 121 9.90 12.72 8.25
N ARG A 122 9.72 13.71 7.39
CA ARG A 122 8.42 14.14 6.89
C ARG A 122 8.38 14.08 5.38
N GLU A 123 7.18 13.98 4.81
CA GLU A 123 6.98 13.95 3.37
C GLU A 123 7.61 15.16 2.67
N GLU A 124 7.54 16.34 3.29
CA GLU A 124 8.05 17.60 2.73
C GLU A 124 9.59 17.63 2.59
N HIS A 125 10.32 16.69 3.22
CA HIS A 125 11.76 16.53 2.96
C HIS A 125 12.05 15.94 1.57
N GLY A 126 11.06 15.32 0.90
CA GLY A 126 11.23 14.74 -0.43
C GLY A 126 12.03 13.42 -0.45
N PHE A 127 12.07 12.70 0.67
CA PHE A 127 12.66 11.36 0.70
C PHE A 127 11.76 10.36 -0.03
N THR A 128 12.38 9.44 -0.77
CA THR A 128 11.70 8.50 -1.65
C THR A 128 12.43 7.17 -1.76
N VAL A 129 11.67 6.14 -2.11
CA VAL A 129 12.16 4.89 -2.69
C VAL A 129 11.76 4.86 -4.15
N THR A 130 12.73 4.75 -5.06
CA THR A 130 12.48 4.67 -6.51
C THR A 130 12.70 3.23 -6.97
N VAL A 131 11.81 2.71 -7.82
CA VAL A 131 11.80 1.33 -8.30
C VAL A 131 11.50 1.32 -9.80
N LYS A 132 12.23 0.53 -10.60
CA LYS A 132 11.78 0.16 -11.94
C LYS A 132 10.83 -1.03 -11.85
N VAL A 133 9.58 -0.84 -12.27
CA VAL A 133 8.53 -1.86 -12.21
C VAL A 133 8.16 -2.35 -13.60
N ASP A 134 7.98 -3.65 -13.73
CA ASP A 134 7.42 -4.29 -14.92
C ASP A 134 5.89 -4.42 -14.75
N LEU A 135 5.14 -3.84 -15.69
CA LEU A 135 3.68 -3.92 -15.71
C LEU A 135 3.25 -5.25 -16.35
N ALA A 136 2.81 -6.19 -15.52
CA ALA A 136 2.43 -7.52 -15.94
C ALA A 136 0.91 -7.67 -16.14
N VAL A 137 0.54 -8.66 -16.94
CA VAL A 137 -0.85 -9.11 -17.11
C VAL A 137 -1.04 -10.45 -16.42
N MET A 138 -2.06 -10.55 -15.56
CA MET A 138 -2.53 -11.83 -15.00
C MET A 138 -3.97 -12.06 -15.39
N THR A 139 -4.33 -13.30 -15.68
CA THR A 139 -5.73 -13.72 -15.81
C THR A 139 -6.12 -14.46 -14.55
N GLY A 140 -7.21 -14.05 -13.90
CA GLY A 140 -7.85 -14.87 -12.87
C GLY A 140 -8.66 -15.99 -13.51
N GLU A 141 -8.49 -17.24 -13.09
CA GLU A 141 -9.17 -18.38 -13.73
C GLU A 141 -10.69 -18.44 -13.46
N VAL A 142 -11.13 -17.86 -12.36
CA VAL A 142 -12.50 -18.07 -11.81
C VAL A 142 -13.42 -16.91 -12.15
N ASP A 143 -12.92 -15.69 -12.00
CA ASP A 143 -13.62 -14.49 -12.45
C ASP A 143 -13.33 -14.19 -13.93
N ASN A 144 -12.34 -14.87 -14.54
CA ASN A 144 -11.87 -14.65 -15.89
C ASN A 144 -11.56 -13.16 -16.14
N LEU A 145 -11.08 -12.44 -15.13
CA LEU A 145 -10.70 -11.04 -15.27
C LEU A 145 -9.21 -10.98 -15.64
N GLY A 146 -8.90 -10.32 -16.77
CA GLY A 146 -7.54 -9.92 -17.08
C GLY A 146 -7.18 -8.69 -16.26
N ARG A 147 -6.02 -8.64 -15.62
CA ARG A 147 -5.59 -7.53 -14.76
C ARG A 147 -4.21 -7.06 -15.17
N VAL A 148 -4.05 -5.75 -15.31
CA VAL A 148 -2.75 -5.09 -15.43
C VAL A 148 -2.34 -4.66 -14.04
N PHE A 149 -1.16 -5.08 -13.59
CA PHE A 149 -0.70 -4.82 -12.24
C PHE A 149 0.83 -4.72 -12.18
N PHE A 150 1.34 -4.23 -11.06
CA PHE A 150 2.73 -4.43 -10.67
C PHE A 150 2.82 -5.02 -9.26
N ASP A 151 3.91 -5.73 -9.00
CA ASP A 151 4.26 -6.27 -7.69
C ASP A 151 5.62 -5.67 -7.28
N LEU A 152 5.67 -5.01 -6.11
CA LEU A 152 6.91 -4.40 -5.62
C LEU A 152 8.05 -5.40 -5.42
N SER A 153 7.76 -6.67 -5.15
CA SER A 153 8.78 -7.72 -5.04
C SER A 153 9.45 -8.05 -6.37
N ARG A 154 8.83 -7.71 -7.50
CA ARG A 154 9.41 -7.87 -8.84
C ARG A 154 10.15 -6.61 -9.32
N GLY A 155 10.27 -5.60 -8.46
CA GLY A 155 10.98 -4.37 -8.75
C GLY A 155 12.45 -4.62 -9.07
N THR A 156 13.03 -3.73 -9.86
CA THR A 156 14.47 -3.72 -10.17
C THR A 156 15.02 -2.31 -9.99
N ASN A 157 16.36 -2.19 -9.92
CA ASN A 157 17.06 -0.91 -9.76
C ASN A 157 16.49 -0.06 -8.62
N ILE A 158 16.24 -0.67 -7.46
CA ILE A 158 15.69 0.02 -6.31
C ILE A 158 16.75 0.94 -5.71
N GLU A 159 16.37 2.19 -5.43
CA GLU A 159 17.21 3.17 -4.78
C GLU A 159 16.43 3.94 -3.72
N CYS A 160 17.10 4.30 -2.62
CA CYS A 160 16.52 5.15 -1.59
C CYS A 160 17.44 6.34 -1.30
N ASN A 161 16.90 7.55 -1.34
CA ASN A 161 17.66 8.80 -1.16
C ASN A 161 17.86 9.23 0.31
N LEU A 162 17.55 8.38 1.30
CA LEU A 162 17.93 8.62 2.71
C LEU A 162 19.45 8.67 2.92
N ALA A 163 20.22 8.12 1.98
CA ALA A 163 21.66 8.27 1.92
C ALA A 163 22.10 9.19 0.77
N GLY A 164 23.14 9.99 1.00
CA GLY A 164 23.67 10.93 0.01
C GLY A 164 24.37 10.25 -1.18
N ALA A 165 25.27 9.29 -0.92
CA ALA A 165 26.11 8.67 -1.94
C ALA A 165 25.41 7.56 -2.72
N LYS A 166 25.66 7.46 -4.03
CA LYS A 166 25.02 6.48 -4.92
C LYS A 166 25.14 5.01 -4.44
N PRO A 167 26.32 4.49 -4.03
CA PRO A 167 26.42 3.11 -3.54
C PRO A 167 25.54 2.87 -2.30
N ALA A 168 25.49 3.82 -1.38
CA ALA A 168 24.64 3.75 -0.20
C ALA A 168 23.13 3.77 -0.56
N ARG A 169 22.72 4.57 -1.56
CA ARG A 169 21.34 4.57 -2.06
C ARG A 169 20.91 3.22 -2.62
N VAL A 170 21.81 2.55 -3.35
CA VAL A 170 21.58 1.20 -3.89
C VAL A 170 21.55 0.16 -2.77
N ALA A 171 22.46 0.25 -1.80
CA ALA A 171 22.47 -0.64 -0.65
C ALA A 171 21.18 -0.54 0.19
N LEU A 172 20.68 0.67 0.43
CA LEU A 172 19.36 0.89 1.02
C LEU A 172 18.24 0.35 0.13
N GLY A 173 18.33 0.53 -1.19
CA GLY A 173 17.37 -0.05 -2.13
C GLY A 173 17.27 -1.58 -2.04
N ASN A 174 18.41 -2.27 -1.90
CA ASN A 174 18.44 -3.73 -1.67
C ASN A 174 17.78 -4.12 -0.35
N TYR A 175 17.91 -3.30 0.69
CA TYR A 175 17.19 -3.51 1.95
C TYR A 175 15.67 -3.42 1.75
N PHE A 176 15.18 -2.39 1.04
CA PHE A 176 13.75 -2.26 0.71
C PHE A 176 13.25 -3.43 -0.15
N GLN A 177 14.04 -3.92 -1.11
CA GLN A 177 13.70 -5.13 -1.88
C GLN A 177 13.41 -6.32 -0.96
N GLN A 178 14.31 -6.61 -0.01
CA GLN A 178 14.12 -7.71 0.94
C GLN A 178 12.83 -7.53 1.76
N ARG A 179 12.54 -6.30 2.20
CA ARG A 179 11.29 -6.01 2.92
C ARG A 179 10.06 -6.23 2.01
N PHE A 180 10.12 -5.85 0.73
CA PHE A 180 9.03 -6.11 -0.22
C PHE A 180 8.83 -7.60 -0.50
N ASP A 181 9.90 -8.38 -0.54
CA ASP A 181 9.87 -9.84 -0.75
C ASP A 181 9.19 -10.58 0.41
N GLU A 182 9.35 -10.08 1.64
CA GLU A 182 8.74 -10.60 2.86
C GLU A 182 7.24 -10.26 2.99
N LEU A 183 6.75 -9.22 2.29
CA LEU A 183 5.35 -8.82 2.36
C LEU A 183 4.42 -9.79 1.61
N PRO A 184 3.23 -10.12 2.15
CA PRO A 184 2.25 -10.91 1.42
C PRO A 184 1.71 -10.12 0.20
N PRO A 185 1.33 -10.81 -0.91
CA PRO A 185 0.94 -10.17 -2.17
C PRO A 185 -0.15 -9.09 -2.04
N HIS A 186 -1.11 -9.26 -1.13
CA HIS A 186 -2.20 -8.30 -0.93
C HIS A 186 -1.75 -6.91 -0.44
N ARG A 187 -0.50 -6.76 0.06
CA ARG A 187 0.08 -5.48 0.53
C ARG A 187 1.03 -4.82 -0.46
N ARG A 188 1.54 -5.58 -1.43
CA ARG A 188 2.58 -5.14 -2.37
C ARG A 188 2.14 -5.11 -3.84
N VAL A 189 0.95 -5.64 -4.14
CA VAL A 189 0.38 -5.67 -5.49
C VAL A 189 -0.62 -4.53 -5.70
N PHE A 190 -0.39 -3.76 -6.76
CA PHE A 190 -1.26 -2.67 -7.19
C PHE A 190 -1.80 -2.96 -8.59
N VAL A 191 -3.11 -2.80 -8.77
CA VAL A 191 -3.78 -3.08 -10.05
C VAL A 191 -4.06 -1.75 -10.75
N LEU A 192 -3.69 -1.63 -12.02
CA LEU A 192 -3.88 -0.41 -12.82
C LEU A 192 -5.18 -0.45 -13.64
N GLY A 193 -5.60 -1.64 -14.05
CA GLY A 193 -6.81 -1.84 -14.83
C GLY A 193 -7.19 -3.31 -14.88
N MET A 194 -8.47 -3.57 -15.15
CA MET A 194 -9.07 -4.89 -15.22
C MET A 194 -9.95 -4.98 -16.47
N PHE A 195 -10.05 -6.18 -17.03
CA PHE A 195 -10.81 -6.45 -18.23
C PHE A 195 -11.69 -7.66 -18.02
N ASN A 196 -12.98 -7.50 -18.30
CA ASN A 196 -13.92 -8.60 -18.22
C ASN A 196 -13.79 -9.52 -19.44
N ARG A 197 -13.37 -10.77 -19.23
CA ARG A 197 -13.30 -11.78 -20.30
C ARG A 197 -14.50 -12.74 -20.30
N ASN A 198 -15.49 -12.47 -19.46
CA ASN A 198 -16.73 -13.22 -19.43
C ASN A 198 -17.66 -12.81 -20.57
N GLY A 199 -18.52 -13.75 -20.97
CA GLY A 199 -19.51 -13.54 -22.01
C GLY A 199 -19.12 -14.11 -23.37
N ASN A 200 -20.13 -14.29 -24.22
CA ASN A 200 -19.99 -14.83 -25.57
C ASN A 200 -19.96 -13.73 -26.64
N ASN A 201 -19.70 -12.48 -26.24
CA ASN A 201 -19.66 -11.37 -27.16
C ASN A 201 -18.40 -11.46 -28.04
N PRO A 202 -18.50 -11.25 -29.37
CA PRO A 202 -17.36 -11.16 -30.28
C PRO A 202 -16.22 -10.26 -29.81
N MET A 203 -16.56 -9.12 -29.17
CA MET A 203 -15.61 -8.11 -28.71
C MET A 203 -15.08 -8.36 -27.29
N THR A 204 -15.49 -9.45 -26.63
CA THR A 204 -14.95 -9.82 -25.32
C THR A 204 -13.44 -10.02 -25.42
N PRO A 205 -12.63 -9.32 -24.60
CA PRO A 205 -11.18 -9.51 -24.59
C PRO A 205 -10.74 -10.95 -24.26
N LYS A 206 -9.69 -11.41 -24.94
CA LYS A 206 -9.13 -12.76 -24.84
C LYS A 206 -7.70 -12.78 -24.32
N ARG A 207 -6.84 -11.91 -24.85
CA ARG A 207 -5.42 -11.76 -24.48
C ARG A 207 -5.05 -10.28 -24.52
N PHE A 208 -4.08 -9.92 -23.68
CA PHE A 208 -3.53 -8.57 -23.62
C PHE A 208 -2.02 -8.61 -23.70
N GLU A 209 -1.47 -7.54 -24.21
CA GLU A 209 -0.06 -7.23 -24.08
C GLU A 209 0.10 -5.76 -23.69
N VAL A 210 1.04 -5.49 -22.79
CA VAL A 210 1.24 -4.16 -22.20
C VAL A 210 2.55 -3.58 -22.70
N ARG A 211 2.54 -2.29 -23.01
CA ARG A 211 3.71 -1.46 -23.26
C ARG A 211 3.63 -0.15 -22.48
N THR A 212 4.76 0.48 -22.26
CA THR A 212 4.85 1.82 -21.68
C THR A 212 5.46 2.77 -22.68
N GLN A 213 4.95 4.00 -22.75
CA GLN A 213 5.44 5.00 -23.69
C GLN A 213 5.59 6.36 -23.00
N ALA A 214 6.73 7.00 -23.17
CA ALA A 214 6.90 8.39 -22.78
C ALA A 214 6.02 9.28 -23.66
N ALA A 215 5.42 10.32 -23.07
CA ALA A 215 4.77 11.37 -23.86
C ALA A 215 5.82 12.08 -24.73
N PRO A 216 5.43 12.79 -25.79
CA PRO A 216 6.35 13.66 -26.53
C PRO A 216 7.07 14.62 -25.57
N GLY A 217 8.41 14.52 -25.49
CA GLY A 217 9.25 15.26 -24.54
C GLY A 217 9.31 14.67 -23.11
N GLY A 218 8.61 13.57 -22.82
CA GLY A 218 8.55 12.98 -21.49
C GLY A 218 9.86 12.39 -20.95
N ASN A 219 10.82 12.15 -21.85
CA ASN A 219 12.18 11.72 -21.54
C ASN A 219 13.20 12.88 -21.54
N ASP A 220 12.78 14.12 -21.79
CA ASP A 220 13.63 15.30 -21.77
C ASP A 220 13.38 16.09 -20.49
N VAL A 221 14.40 16.22 -19.65
CA VAL A 221 14.36 16.93 -18.35
C VAL A 221 13.99 18.41 -18.53
N MET A 222 14.25 18.99 -19.70
CA MET A 222 13.92 20.39 -20.00
C MET A 222 12.49 20.57 -20.55
N SER A 223 11.77 19.48 -20.82
CA SER A 223 10.40 19.54 -21.34
C SER A 223 9.38 19.81 -20.23
N SER A 224 8.31 20.52 -20.56
CA SER A 224 7.14 20.69 -19.67
C SER A 224 6.38 19.38 -19.41
N THR A 225 6.54 18.39 -20.28
CA THR A 225 5.96 17.04 -20.16
C THR A 225 6.92 16.03 -19.54
N TYR A 226 8.07 16.46 -19.01
CA TYR A 226 9.04 15.56 -18.39
C TYR A 226 8.35 14.62 -17.39
N ARG A 227 8.65 13.32 -17.50
CA ARG A 227 8.04 12.20 -16.73
C ARG A 227 6.62 11.79 -17.14
N ASP A 228 5.95 12.52 -18.03
CA ASP A 228 4.65 12.11 -18.57
C ASP A 228 4.77 10.96 -19.56
N GLY A 229 3.68 10.21 -19.66
CA GLY A 229 3.54 9.08 -20.55
C GLY A 229 2.29 8.29 -20.25
N ALA A 230 2.26 7.09 -20.81
CA ALA A 230 1.07 6.26 -20.82
C ALA A 230 1.39 4.77 -20.78
N VAL A 231 0.41 4.02 -20.30
CA VAL A 231 0.33 2.57 -20.48
C VAL A 231 -0.50 2.31 -21.72
N VAL A 232 0.06 1.52 -22.65
CA VAL A 232 -0.58 1.09 -23.89
C VAL A 232 -0.91 -0.40 -23.76
N ILE A 233 -2.16 -0.75 -24.03
CA ILE A 233 -2.68 -2.11 -23.90
C ILE A 233 -3.20 -2.56 -25.25
N PHE A 234 -2.55 -3.56 -25.81
CA PHE A 234 -2.96 -4.24 -27.03
C PHE A 234 -3.94 -5.36 -26.68
N ILE A 235 -5.08 -5.41 -27.36
CA ILE A 235 -6.20 -6.27 -26.98
C ILE A 235 -6.53 -7.21 -28.15
N GLN A 236 -6.44 -8.50 -27.89
CA GLN A 236 -7.04 -9.54 -28.74
C GLN A 236 -8.47 -9.79 -28.24
N VAL A 237 -9.44 -9.89 -29.15
CA VAL A 237 -10.85 -10.21 -28.81
C VAL A 237 -11.20 -11.65 -29.21
N ARG A 238 -12.33 -12.18 -28.72
CA ARG A 238 -12.79 -13.54 -29.05
C ARG A 238 -13.02 -13.76 -30.55
N ALA A 239 -13.48 -12.74 -31.27
CA ALA A 239 -13.68 -12.79 -32.71
C ALA A 239 -12.39 -12.74 -33.54
N SER A 240 -11.23 -12.61 -32.90
CA SER A 240 -9.91 -12.68 -33.54
C SER A 240 -9.21 -13.99 -33.20
N GLU A 241 -8.77 -14.73 -34.21
CA GLU A 241 -8.09 -16.01 -34.04
C GLU A 241 -6.72 -15.82 -33.37
N PHE A 242 -5.95 -14.86 -33.86
CA PHE A 242 -4.62 -14.49 -33.37
C PHE A 242 -4.61 -13.07 -32.79
N GLY A 243 -3.64 -12.80 -31.91
CA GLY A 243 -3.26 -11.42 -31.58
C GLY A 243 -2.35 -10.87 -32.68
N GLY A 244 -2.33 -9.55 -32.84
CA GLY A 244 -1.48 -8.90 -33.82
C GLY A 244 0.01 -9.01 -33.50
N GLY A 245 0.86 -8.67 -34.47
CA GLY A 245 2.30 -8.54 -34.26
C GLY A 245 2.62 -7.33 -33.38
N MET A 246 3.67 -7.41 -32.56
CA MET A 246 4.13 -6.25 -31.80
C MET A 246 4.85 -5.27 -32.72
N PRO A 247 4.36 -4.02 -32.89
CA PRO A 247 5.06 -3.04 -33.70
C PRO A 247 6.37 -2.60 -33.01
N ALA A 248 7.35 -2.17 -33.81
CA ALA A 248 8.61 -1.62 -33.27
C ALA A 248 8.38 -0.28 -32.55
N SER A 249 7.43 0.51 -33.04
CA SER A 249 6.99 1.78 -32.45
C SER A 249 5.59 2.13 -32.94
N ILE A 250 4.83 2.87 -32.15
CA ILE A 250 3.63 3.58 -32.58
C ILE A 250 3.73 5.05 -32.20
N ILE A 251 2.96 5.92 -32.86
CA ILE A 251 2.81 7.31 -32.41
C ILE A 251 2.17 7.35 -31.01
N TYR A 252 2.34 8.44 -30.27
CA TYR A 252 1.69 8.60 -28.97
C TYR A 252 0.19 8.88 -29.16
N LEU A 253 -0.67 7.97 -28.72
CA LEU A 253 -2.11 7.96 -29.07
C LEU A 253 -3.02 8.74 -28.10
N LEU A 254 -2.45 9.45 -27.13
CA LEU A 254 -3.22 10.34 -26.24
C LEU A 254 -3.08 11.79 -26.67
N PRO A 255 -4.18 12.48 -27.01
CA PRO A 255 -4.12 13.87 -27.37
C PRO A 255 -3.66 14.77 -26.21
N ASP A 256 -2.88 15.81 -26.52
CA ASP A 256 -2.44 16.84 -25.56
C ASP A 256 -3.36 18.08 -25.49
N ASP A 257 -4.53 18.00 -26.13
CA ASP A 257 -5.56 19.03 -26.11
C ASP A 257 -5.94 19.43 -24.67
N GLN A 258 -5.97 20.72 -24.41
CA GLN A 258 -6.32 21.27 -23.09
C GLN A 258 -7.81 21.63 -23.04
N GLY A 259 -8.44 21.30 -21.92
CA GLY A 259 -9.79 21.70 -21.52
C GLY A 259 -9.78 22.65 -20.32
N PRO A 260 -10.97 22.99 -19.77
CA PRO A 260 -11.09 23.93 -18.66
C PRO A 260 -10.41 23.46 -17.35
N GLN A 261 -10.16 22.16 -17.20
CA GLN A 261 -9.60 21.54 -15.98
C GLN A 261 -8.23 20.87 -16.23
N GLY A 262 -7.51 21.29 -17.27
CA GLY A 262 -6.26 20.65 -17.72
C GLY A 262 -6.49 19.73 -18.92
N ASP A 263 -5.77 18.62 -19.01
CA ASP A 263 -5.87 17.68 -20.14
C ASP A 263 -7.31 17.28 -20.44
N LYS A 264 -7.73 17.45 -21.70
CA LYS A 264 -9.10 17.14 -22.13
C LYS A 264 -9.36 15.63 -22.15
N TYR A 265 -8.33 14.84 -22.46
CA TYR A 265 -8.41 13.39 -22.58
C TYR A 265 -7.41 12.73 -21.65
N SER A 266 -7.84 11.66 -20.98
CA SER A 266 -6.97 10.86 -20.13
C SER A 266 -6.91 9.38 -20.52
N ALA A 267 -7.79 8.98 -21.44
CA ALA A 267 -7.77 7.67 -22.04
C ALA A 267 -8.28 7.73 -23.50
N ALA A 268 -7.85 6.76 -24.30
CA ALA A 268 -8.42 6.53 -25.61
C ALA A 268 -8.50 5.03 -25.90
N LEU A 269 -9.46 4.66 -26.74
CA LEU A 269 -9.69 3.30 -27.23
C LEU A 269 -9.75 3.35 -28.76
N PHE A 270 -8.89 2.57 -29.40
CA PHE A 270 -8.85 2.43 -30.84
C PHE A 270 -9.26 1.01 -31.21
N ILE A 271 -10.05 0.86 -32.27
CA ILE A 271 -10.59 -0.43 -32.72
C ILE A 271 -10.30 -0.55 -34.21
N SER A 272 -9.72 -1.69 -34.60
CA SER A 272 -9.32 -1.95 -35.98
C SER A 272 -10.52 -1.91 -36.93
N GLU A 273 -10.27 -1.61 -38.19
CA GLU A 273 -11.29 -1.49 -39.24
C GLU A 273 -12.24 -2.69 -39.28
N LYS A 274 -11.70 -3.91 -39.12
CA LYS A 274 -12.47 -5.18 -39.12
C LYS A 274 -13.58 -5.22 -38.08
N TYR A 275 -13.42 -4.52 -36.96
CA TYR A 275 -14.36 -4.52 -35.84
C TYR A 275 -14.99 -3.14 -35.59
N ALA A 276 -14.70 -2.15 -36.43
CA ALA A 276 -15.14 -0.77 -36.26
C ALA A 276 -16.66 -0.58 -36.39
N ASP A 277 -17.37 -1.53 -37.02
CA ASP A 277 -18.83 -1.53 -37.17
C ASP A 277 -19.56 -2.33 -36.07
N ALA A 278 -18.86 -2.72 -35.00
CA ALA A 278 -19.48 -3.32 -33.84
C ALA A 278 -20.53 -2.37 -33.23
N THR A 279 -21.66 -2.92 -32.78
CA THR A 279 -22.74 -2.13 -32.16
C THR A 279 -22.28 -1.50 -30.86
N ASP A 280 -22.92 -0.43 -30.40
CA ASP A 280 -22.59 0.18 -29.11
C ASP A 280 -22.67 -0.82 -27.95
N ASP A 281 -23.61 -1.76 -27.96
CA ASP A 281 -23.69 -2.84 -26.97
C ASP A 281 -22.48 -3.81 -27.03
N GLN A 282 -21.92 -4.02 -28.22
CA GLN A 282 -20.70 -4.81 -28.40
C GLN A 282 -19.46 -4.05 -27.93
N LEU A 283 -19.41 -2.75 -28.20
CA LEU A 283 -18.34 -1.86 -27.78
C LEU A 283 -18.37 -1.57 -26.27
N ALA A 284 -19.54 -1.60 -25.64
CA ALA A 284 -19.72 -1.38 -24.21
C ALA A 284 -18.86 -2.32 -23.36
N LEU A 285 -18.57 -3.54 -23.83
CA LEU A 285 -17.67 -4.49 -23.14
C LEU A 285 -16.18 -4.12 -23.26
N MET A 286 -15.80 -3.39 -24.31
CA MET A 286 -14.46 -2.84 -24.45
C MET A 286 -14.29 -1.55 -23.65
N GLN A 287 -15.38 -0.76 -23.56
CA GLN A 287 -15.47 0.45 -22.74
C GLN A 287 -15.64 0.12 -21.25
N SER A 288 -16.12 -1.07 -20.90
CA SER A 288 -16.13 -1.61 -19.53
C SER A 288 -14.74 -2.08 -19.10
N LEU A 289 -13.70 -1.27 -19.34
CA LEU A 289 -12.48 -1.33 -18.56
C LEU A 289 -12.90 -1.20 -17.10
N LEU A 290 -12.79 -2.31 -16.39
CA LEU A 290 -13.07 -2.36 -14.97
C LEU A 290 -11.84 -1.77 -14.28
N PHE A 291 -12.04 -0.82 -13.39
CA PHE A 291 -10.97 -0.33 -12.54
C PHE A 291 -11.15 -0.95 -11.15
N PRO A 292 -10.05 -1.13 -10.38
CA PRO A 292 -10.15 -1.69 -9.04
C PRO A 292 -11.22 -0.97 -8.21
N GLU A 293 -11.94 -1.74 -7.40
CA GLU A 293 -12.97 -1.26 -6.46
C GLU A 293 -14.25 -0.70 -7.14
N ASP A 294 -14.46 -0.94 -8.44
CA ASP A 294 -15.60 -0.41 -9.22
C ASP A 294 -15.74 1.13 -9.13
N ARG A 295 -14.63 1.80 -8.83
CA ARG A 295 -14.59 3.23 -8.52
C ARG A 295 -14.37 4.12 -9.72
N SER A 296 -13.94 3.60 -10.86
CA SER A 296 -13.72 4.39 -12.08
C SER A 296 -14.30 3.68 -13.31
N VAL A 297 -14.66 4.45 -14.33
CA VAL A 297 -15.19 3.99 -15.61
C VAL A 297 -14.61 4.82 -16.76
N PHE A 298 -14.49 4.22 -17.94
CA PHE A 298 -14.18 4.99 -19.14
C PHE A 298 -15.44 5.75 -19.59
N GLN A 299 -15.35 7.07 -19.62
CA GLN A 299 -16.36 7.97 -20.16
C GLN A 299 -15.91 8.48 -21.52
N GLU A 300 -16.64 8.08 -22.55
CA GLU A 300 -16.44 8.62 -23.90
C GLU A 300 -16.82 10.10 -23.96
N LEU A 301 -15.97 10.89 -24.62
CA LEU A 301 -16.25 12.28 -24.94
C LEU A 301 -16.56 12.47 -26.43
N ASP A 302 -15.78 11.81 -27.29
CA ASP A 302 -15.98 11.85 -28.73
C ASP A 302 -15.41 10.59 -29.41
N ARG A 303 -15.83 10.36 -30.65
CA ARG A 303 -15.31 9.30 -31.51
C ARG A 303 -15.23 9.75 -32.97
N ASP A 304 -14.30 9.18 -33.72
CA ASP A 304 -14.09 9.40 -35.16
C ASP A 304 -13.65 8.09 -35.84
N LYS A 305 -13.93 7.94 -37.14
CA LYS A 305 -13.54 6.77 -37.94
C LYS A 305 -12.76 7.20 -39.20
N PRO A 306 -11.48 7.61 -39.09
CA PRO A 306 -10.66 7.94 -40.26
C PRO A 306 -10.43 6.71 -41.17
N LEU A 307 -9.99 5.60 -40.56
CA LEU A 307 -9.83 4.27 -41.17
C LEU A 307 -10.26 3.25 -40.10
N GLU A 308 -9.57 3.32 -38.97
CA GLU A 308 -9.89 2.61 -37.74
C GLU A 308 -10.74 3.50 -36.82
N LEU A 309 -11.55 2.91 -35.96
CA LEU A 309 -12.40 3.66 -35.03
C LEU A 309 -11.53 4.17 -33.86
N ALA A 310 -11.53 5.48 -33.65
CA ALA A 310 -10.88 6.16 -32.53
C ALA A 310 -11.94 6.69 -31.58
N ILE A 311 -11.85 6.34 -30.30
CA ILE A 311 -12.73 6.80 -29.23
C ILE A 311 -11.87 7.48 -28.17
N PHE A 312 -12.11 8.77 -27.94
CA PHE A 312 -11.37 9.55 -26.96
C PHE A 312 -12.25 9.86 -25.75
N GLY A 313 -11.66 9.81 -24.56
CA GLY A 313 -12.42 9.96 -23.34
C GLY A 313 -11.59 10.18 -22.08
N ASN A 314 -12.25 9.97 -20.95
CA ASN A 314 -11.65 10.08 -19.64
C ASN A 314 -11.89 8.85 -18.78
N ILE A 315 -10.97 8.57 -17.88
CA ILE A 315 -11.21 7.64 -16.77
C ILE A 315 -11.66 8.46 -15.58
N ASP A 316 -12.95 8.48 -15.33
CA ASP A 316 -13.58 9.26 -14.27
C ASP A 316 -14.18 8.35 -13.20
N PRO A 317 -14.32 8.84 -11.95
CA PRO A 317 -14.97 8.07 -10.91
C PRO A 317 -16.37 7.62 -11.36
N SER A 318 -16.76 6.41 -10.99
CA SER A 318 -18.13 5.96 -11.20
C SER A 318 -19.10 6.89 -10.47
N ARG A 319 -20.29 7.13 -11.02
CA ARG A 319 -21.32 7.99 -10.37
C ARG A 319 -21.74 7.48 -8.98
N THR A 320 -21.43 6.24 -8.67
CA THR A 320 -21.67 5.58 -7.39
C THR A 320 -20.46 5.67 -6.44
N ALA A 321 -19.29 6.10 -6.91
CA ALA A 321 -18.11 6.22 -6.07
C ALA A 321 -18.26 7.36 -5.06
N MET A 322 -18.04 7.03 -3.79
CA MET A 322 -17.82 8.02 -2.75
C MET A 322 -16.34 8.38 -2.62
N THR A 323 -16.06 9.58 -2.12
CA THR A 323 -14.72 10.03 -1.74
C THR A 323 -14.78 10.85 -0.45
N ILE A 324 -13.64 11.01 0.22
CA ILE A 324 -13.47 11.94 1.34
C ILE A 324 -12.57 13.09 0.87
N GLU A 325 -12.95 14.31 1.19
CA GLU A 325 -12.15 15.50 0.96
C GLU A 325 -11.72 16.12 2.30
N PRO A 326 -10.41 16.37 2.49
CA PRO A 326 -9.29 15.85 1.70
C PRO A 326 -9.09 14.34 1.94
N ALA A 327 -8.57 13.63 0.94
CA ALA A 327 -8.29 12.20 1.06
C ALA A 327 -6.99 11.90 1.83
N MET A 328 -6.09 12.88 1.94
CA MET A 328 -4.89 12.85 2.75
C MET A 328 -4.66 14.23 3.36
N HIS A 329 -4.34 14.29 4.66
CA HIS A 329 -4.10 15.55 5.36
C HIS A 329 -3.08 15.39 6.49
N SER A 330 -2.31 16.45 6.74
CA SER A 330 -1.33 16.53 7.81
C SER A 330 -1.59 17.76 8.66
N LEU A 331 -1.57 17.62 9.98
CA LEU A 331 -1.75 18.73 10.94
C LEU A 331 -0.97 18.48 12.23
N GLN A 332 -0.85 19.51 13.07
CA GLN A 332 -0.11 19.42 14.33
C GLN A 332 -1.04 19.02 15.49
N ALA A 333 -0.53 18.24 16.45
CA ALA A 333 -1.19 18.08 17.74
C ALA A 333 -1.41 19.44 18.43
N GLY A 334 -2.58 19.65 19.02
CA GLY A 334 -2.99 20.91 19.65
C GLY A 334 -3.46 22.00 18.67
N SER A 335 -3.49 21.72 17.36
CA SER A 335 -4.04 22.65 16.37
C SER A 335 -5.57 22.72 16.38
N LYS A 336 -6.14 23.65 15.61
CA LYS A 336 -7.59 23.85 15.54
C LYS A 336 -8.28 22.65 14.85
N PRO A 337 -9.56 22.37 15.19
CA PRO A 337 -10.33 21.33 14.51
C PRO A 337 -10.39 21.51 12.99
N PHE A 338 -10.48 20.39 12.27
CA PHE A 338 -10.47 20.30 10.83
C PHE A 338 -11.71 19.56 10.31
N GLN A 339 -12.31 20.03 9.21
CA GLN A 339 -13.58 19.51 8.70
C GLN A 339 -13.38 18.60 7.49
N TYR A 340 -13.75 17.32 7.62
CA TYR A 340 -13.85 16.40 6.49
C TYR A 340 -15.20 16.48 5.79
N ARG A 341 -15.24 16.15 4.49
CA ARG A 341 -16.48 16.05 3.73
C ARG A 341 -16.52 14.74 2.96
N ALA A 342 -17.66 14.03 3.04
CA ALA A 342 -17.92 12.88 2.18
C ALA A 342 -18.59 13.40 0.91
N LEU A 343 -18.06 13.04 -0.25
CA LEU A 343 -18.56 13.48 -1.55
C LEU A 343 -19.04 12.28 -2.37
N ARG A 344 -20.17 12.44 -3.05
CA ARG A 344 -20.68 11.54 -4.09
C ARG A 344 -21.01 12.37 -5.32
N ASP A 345 -20.48 12.00 -6.48
CA ASP A 345 -20.61 12.79 -7.72
C ASP A 345 -20.17 14.27 -7.52
N GLY A 346 -19.08 14.46 -6.76
CA GLY A 346 -18.54 15.78 -6.41
C GLY A 346 -19.39 16.60 -5.43
N LYS A 347 -20.52 16.08 -4.94
CA LYS A 347 -21.43 16.78 -4.02
C LYS A 347 -21.36 16.19 -2.62
N ALA A 348 -21.42 17.07 -1.61
CA ALA A 348 -21.41 16.64 -0.21
C ALA A 348 -22.64 15.78 0.12
N VAL A 349 -22.41 14.69 0.84
CA VAL A 349 -23.45 13.79 1.36
C VAL A 349 -23.30 13.60 2.87
N SER A 350 -24.42 13.36 3.55
CA SER A 350 -24.40 13.01 4.98
C SER A 350 -23.89 11.58 5.16
N ALA A 351 -22.84 11.43 5.95
CA ALA A 351 -22.22 10.15 6.28
C ALA A 351 -22.00 10.06 7.79
N SER A 352 -21.90 8.85 8.33
CA SER A 352 -21.37 8.63 9.68
C SER A 352 -19.84 8.53 9.63
N TRP A 353 -19.18 9.04 10.65
CA TRP A 353 -17.73 9.20 10.70
C TRP A 353 -17.11 8.43 11.85
N SER A 354 -15.94 7.86 11.62
CA SER A 354 -15.08 7.28 12.65
C SER A 354 -13.61 7.59 12.37
N VAL A 355 -12.79 7.56 13.42
CA VAL A 355 -11.34 7.71 13.33
C VAL A 355 -10.69 6.64 14.19
N ARG A 356 -9.59 6.07 13.70
CA ARG A 356 -8.78 5.11 14.43
C ARG A 356 -7.30 5.37 14.18
N SER A 357 -6.45 5.09 15.17
CA SER A 357 -5.00 5.17 15.00
C SER A 357 -4.44 3.84 14.51
N LEU A 358 -3.40 3.93 13.68
CA LEU A 358 -2.60 2.79 13.26
C LEU A 358 -1.47 2.48 14.25
N ASN A 359 -0.92 3.48 14.93
CA ASN A 359 0.37 3.32 15.64
C ASN A 359 0.39 3.86 17.07
N THR A 360 -0.77 4.25 17.61
CA THR A 360 -0.93 4.73 18.99
C THR A 360 -2.15 4.12 19.64
N HIS A 361 -2.09 3.99 20.96
CA HIS A 361 -3.17 3.49 21.81
C HIS A 361 -4.15 4.58 22.20
N GLU A 362 -3.67 5.82 22.38
CA GLU A 362 -4.48 6.89 23.01
C GLU A 362 -4.51 8.19 22.20
N SER A 363 -3.55 8.41 21.30
CA SER A 363 -3.38 9.69 20.60
C SER A 363 -4.19 9.89 19.32
N VAL A 364 -5.27 9.15 19.12
CA VAL A 364 -6.06 9.18 17.88
C VAL A 364 -6.77 10.54 17.65
N GLY A 365 -7.11 11.26 18.72
CA GLY A 365 -7.97 12.45 18.65
C GLY A 365 -9.45 12.06 18.53
N GLU A 366 -10.31 13.03 18.23
CA GLU A 366 -11.76 12.81 18.19
C GLU A 366 -12.35 13.25 16.84
N ILE A 367 -13.35 12.53 16.34
CA ILE A 367 -14.13 12.97 15.18
C ILE A 367 -15.62 12.99 15.50
N GLY A 368 -16.30 14.08 15.14
CA GLY A 368 -17.74 14.19 15.30
C GLY A 368 -18.47 13.16 14.42
N PRO A 369 -19.19 12.18 14.98
CA PRO A 369 -19.68 11.02 14.23
C PRO A 369 -20.74 11.35 13.17
N ALA A 370 -21.41 12.50 13.28
CA ALA A 370 -22.37 12.98 12.28
C ALA A 370 -21.86 14.19 11.48
N THR A 371 -20.76 14.81 11.90
CA THR A 371 -20.29 16.07 11.33
C THR A 371 -19.04 15.90 10.48
N GLY A 372 -18.17 14.95 10.81
CA GLY A 372 -16.84 14.83 10.19
C GLY A 372 -15.83 15.88 10.67
N LEU A 373 -16.15 16.60 11.76
CA LEU A 373 -15.22 17.56 12.38
C LEU A 373 -14.21 16.79 13.24
N TYR A 374 -12.95 16.78 12.83
CA TYR A 374 -11.84 16.15 13.55
C TYR A 374 -11.15 17.15 14.48
N THR A 375 -10.88 16.75 15.71
CA THR A 375 -10.13 17.51 16.72
C THR A 375 -8.88 16.72 17.10
N PRO A 376 -7.66 17.24 16.88
CA PRO A 376 -6.43 16.56 17.31
C PRO A 376 -6.31 16.51 18.84
N VAL A 377 -5.53 15.56 19.33
CA VAL A 377 -5.08 15.56 20.74
C VAL A 377 -4.27 16.82 21.07
N ALA A 378 -4.16 17.17 22.35
CA ALA A 378 -3.33 18.29 22.79
C ALA A 378 -1.85 18.06 22.43
N SER A 379 -1.08 19.15 22.30
CA SER A 379 0.33 19.09 21.89
C SER A 379 1.21 18.28 22.85
N ASP A 380 0.83 18.26 24.13
CA ASP A 380 1.47 17.47 25.19
C ASP A 380 0.82 16.09 25.38
N GLN A 381 0.01 15.62 24.43
CA GLN A 381 -0.61 14.30 24.45
C GLN A 381 -0.29 13.49 23.20
N ALA A 382 0.54 13.99 22.29
CA ALA A 382 0.95 13.24 21.10
C ALA A 382 1.86 12.07 21.50
N GLY A 383 1.39 10.84 21.28
CA GLY A 383 2.03 9.59 21.69
C GLY A 383 3.24 9.16 20.86
N LYS A 384 3.41 9.79 19.69
CA LYS A 384 4.48 9.53 18.71
C LYS A 384 4.82 10.85 18.02
N GLU A 385 6.00 10.92 17.41
CA GLU A 385 6.40 12.05 16.56
C GLU A 385 5.40 12.28 15.40
N THR A 386 4.84 11.19 14.88
CA THR A 386 3.76 11.20 13.90
C THR A 386 2.74 10.11 14.24
N VAL A 387 1.54 10.54 14.62
CA VAL A 387 0.38 9.66 14.79
C VAL A 387 -0.28 9.48 13.44
N ARG A 388 -0.54 8.23 13.07
CA ARG A 388 -1.10 7.85 11.77
C ARG A 388 -2.53 7.40 11.95
N ASN A 389 -3.46 8.26 11.57
CA ASN A 389 -4.88 8.05 11.73
C ASN A 389 -5.54 7.71 10.40
N VAL A 390 -6.63 6.95 10.48
CA VAL A 390 -7.49 6.60 9.36
C VAL A 390 -8.88 7.10 9.69
N VAL A 391 -9.35 8.04 8.89
CA VAL A 391 -10.71 8.58 8.98
C VAL A 391 -11.59 7.78 8.03
N THR A 392 -12.72 7.27 8.51
CA THR A 392 -13.66 6.50 7.68
C THR A 392 -15.01 7.19 7.67
N ALA A 393 -15.58 7.34 6.46
CA ALA A 393 -16.96 7.77 6.26
C ALA A 393 -17.78 6.59 5.76
N THR A 394 -18.93 6.38 6.39
CA THR A 394 -19.90 5.34 6.06
C THR A 394 -21.19 5.99 5.57
N TYR A 395 -21.62 5.61 4.38
CA TYR A 395 -22.83 6.12 3.74
C TYR A 395 -23.71 4.96 3.29
N THR A 396 -24.98 5.00 3.65
CA THR A 396 -25.97 4.04 3.18
C THR A 396 -26.77 4.68 2.06
N ASP A 397 -26.74 4.11 0.87
CA ASP A 397 -27.53 4.58 -0.27
C ASP A 397 -29.02 4.43 0.06
N PRO A 398 -29.80 5.53 0.15
CA PRO A 398 -31.20 5.46 0.54
C PRO A 398 -32.08 4.68 -0.44
N SER A 399 -31.64 4.57 -1.71
CA SER A 399 -32.41 3.92 -2.77
C SER A 399 -32.17 2.40 -2.85
N THR A 400 -30.96 1.95 -2.54
CA THR A 400 -30.57 0.53 -2.65
C THR A 400 -30.35 -0.15 -1.30
N GLY A 401 -30.17 0.63 -0.22
CA GLY A 401 -29.77 0.14 1.09
C GLY A 401 -28.31 -0.32 1.17
N VAL A 402 -27.53 -0.14 0.10
CA VAL A 402 -26.12 -0.55 0.05
C VAL A 402 -25.27 0.38 0.90
N ILE A 403 -24.41 -0.20 1.75
CA ILE A 403 -23.46 0.54 2.58
C ILE A 403 -22.15 0.72 1.83
N HIS A 404 -21.66 1.96 1.78
CA HIS A 404 -20.40 2.36 1.19
C HIS A 404 -19.47 2.89 2.29
N ASN A 405 -18.28 2.30 2.40
CA ASN A 405 -17.21 2.76 3.28
C ASN A 405 -16.07 3.34 2.45
N VAL A 406 -15.62 4.53 2.82
CA VAL A 406 -14.45 5.19 2.23
C VAL A 406 -13.56 5.72 3.33
N SER A 407 -12.25 5.73 3.08
CA SER A 407 -11.26 6.14 4.07
C SER A 407 -10.44 7.32 3.56
N ALA A 408 -9.81 8.03 4.49
CA ALA A 408 -8.81 9.06 4.27
C ALA A 408 -7.62 8.85 5.22
N SER A 409 -6.44 9.26 4.79
CA SER A 409 -5.23 9.21 5.61
C SER A 409 -5.01 10.54 6.35
N LEU A 410 -4.70 10.45 7.63
CA LEU A 410 -4.46 11.62 8.47
C LEU A 410 -3.17 11.45 9.25
N LEU A 411 -2.24 12.39 9.10
CA LEU A 411 -1.01 12.45 9.89
C LEU A 411 -1.12 13.57 10.91
N VAL A 412 -0.95 13.24 12.20
CA VAL A 412 -0.88 14.22 13.28
C VAL A 412 0.53 14.26 13.83
N THR A 413 1.25 15.35 13.60
CA THR A 413 2.65 15.48 14.01
C THR A 413 2.76 16.17 15.38
N ALA A 414 3.69 15.72 16.22
CA ALA A 414 3.92 16.33 17.53
C ALA A 414 4.46 17.77 17.41
N GLU A 415 5.33 18.00 16.42
CA GLU A 415 5.90 19.31 16.11
C GLU A 415 5.35 19.88 14.79
N PRO A 416 5.43 21.20 14.56
CA PRO A 416 4.98 21.83 13.30
C PRO A 416 6.05 21.82 12.21
N MET A 417 7.31 21.60 12.59
CA MET A 417 8.48 21.66 11.73
C MET A 417 9.38 20.43 11.98
N ALA A 418 10.22 20.09 11.02
CA ALA A 418 11.34 19.15 11.20
C ALA A 418 12.54 19.60 10.37
N ILE A 419 13.73 19.09 10.69
CA ILE A 419 14.96 19.40 9.95
C ILE A 419 15.77 18.12 9.74
N SER A 420 16.29 17.97 8.53
CA SER A 420 17.18 16.87 8.15
C SER A 420 18.51 17.41 7.65
N PRO A 421 19.65 16.97 8.20
CA PRO A 421 19.76 16.20 9.44
C PRO A 421 19.43 17.04 10.70
N SER A 422 19.00 16.40 11.79
CA SER A 422 18.78 17.05 13.10
C SER A 422 20.07 17.12 13.92
N VAL A 423 20.94 16.12 13.81
CA VAL A 423 22.26 16.15 14.44
C VAL A 423 23.32 15.57 13.50
N VAL A 424 24.51 16.18 13.47
CA VAL A 424 25.65 15.74 12.65
C VAL A 424 26.97 16.01 13.37
N PRO A 425 27.75 14.98 13.75
CA PRO A 425 29.13 15.18 14.14
C PRO A 425 30.04 15.53 12.97
N CYS A 426 30.92 16.51 13.15
CA CYS A 426 31.82 17.02 12.12
C CYS A 426 33.23 17.23 12.67
N LEU A 427 34.20 16.49 12.12
CA LEU A 427 35.59 16.54 12.53
C LEU A 427 36.37 17.67 11.82
N LEU A 428 37.03 18.52 12.60
CA LEU A 428 37.70 19.72 12.13
C LEU A 428 39.16 19.49 11.70
N ARG A 429 39.40 18.84 10.55
CA ARG A 429 40.77 18.55 10.01
C ARG A 429 41.17 19.31 8.74
N GLY A 430 40.34 20.22 8.25
CA GLY A 430 40.48 20.90 6.97
C GLY A 430 39.96 20.07 5.79
N GLY A 431 39.26 20.70 4.84
CA GLY A 431 38.68 20.01 3.67
C GLY A 431 37.38 19.25 3.95
N GLN A 432 36.65 19.61 5.01
CA GLN A 432 35.36 19.03 5.35
C GLN A 432 34.33 19.35 4.28
N GLN A 433 33.46 18.38 3.99
CA GLN A 433 32.35 18.59 3.07
C GLN A 433 31.29 19.49 3.70
N PRO A 434 30.69 20.42 2.95
CA PRO A 434 29.51 21.15 3.39
C PRO A 434 28.37 20.21 3.75
N ILE A 435 27.56 20.61 4.72
CA ILE A 435 26.39 19.86 5.19
C ILE A 435 25.15 20.55 4.65
N THR A 436 24.31 19.83 3.91
CA THR A 436 23.02 20.33 3.43
C THR A 436 21.95 20.03 4.47
N PHE A 437 21.31 21.07 4.96
CA PHE A 437 20.11 21.01 5.79
C PHE A 437 18.86 21.25 4.94
N VAL A 438 17.81 20.49 5.20
CA VAL A 438 16.48 20.68 4.66
C VAL A 438 15.51 20.80 5.82
N ALA A 439 14.84 21.93 5.93
CA ALA A 439 13.80 22.17 6.93
C ALA A 439 12.42 22.02 6.27
N SER A 440 11.53 21.30 6.93
CA SER A 440 10.14 21.10 6.54
C SER A 440 9.19 21.84 7.48
N THR A 441 8.07 22.31 6.92
CA THR A 441 6.96 22.92 7.66
C THR A 441 5.67 22.28 7.19
N LEU A 442 4.69 22.13 8.09
CA LEU A 442 3.32 21.85 7.66
C LEU A 442 2.83 22.97 6.72
N GLY A 443 2.49 22.62 5.48
CA GLY A 443 1.94 23.57 4.48
C GLY A 443 2.97 24.33 3.64
N ASN A 444 4.26 23.94 3.65
CA ASN A 444 5.33 24.53 2.81
C ASN A 444 5.46 26.06 2.94
N ALA A 445 5.48 26.56 4.17
CA ALA A 445 5.69 27.97 4.47
C ALA A 445 7.12 28.42 4.14
N GLU A 446 7.29 29.73 3.92
CA GLU A 446 8.59 30.34 3.71
C GLU A 446 9.42 30.33 5.01
N LEU A 447 10.73 30.10 4.86
CA LEU A 447 11.67 29.94 5.96
C LEU A 447 12.76 31.01 5.93
N SER A 448 13.14 31.45 7.12
CA SER A 448 14.34 32.25 7.37
C SER A 448 15.34 31.43 8.17
N TRP A 449 16.64 31.65 7.93
CA TRP A 449 17.72 30.90 8.58
C TRP A 449 18.61 31.84 9.39
N SER A 450 18.94 31.45 10.62
CA SER A 450 19.79 32.25 11.50
C SER A 450 21.28 32.05 11.15
N PRO A 451 22.11 33.11 11.17
CA PRO A 451 23.54 32.98 10.92
C PRO A 451 24.21 32.14 12.03
N PRO A 452 25.08 31.16 11.68
CA PRO A 452 25.75 30.35 12.69
C PRO A 452 26.84 31.14 13.42
N LEU A 453 27.18 30.72 14.63
CA LEU A 453 28.26 31.31 15.44
C LEU A 453 29.64 30.91 14.92
N HIS A 454 29.74 29.68 14.42
CA HIS A 454 30.92 29.07 13.84
C HIS A 454 30.60 28.59 12.42
N GLY A 455 31.48 28.87 11.45
CA GLY A 455 31.28 28.49 10.05
C GLY A 455 30.46 29.52 9.28
N SER A 456 29.87 29.09 8.17
CA SER A 456 29.00 29.93 7.33
C SER A 456 27.81 29.14 6.80
N LEU A 457 26.72 29.82 6.48
CA LEU A 457 25.48 29.22 6.01
C LEU A 457 24.97 29.96 4.77
N VAL A 458 24.66 29.23 3.71
CA VAL A 458 24.05 29.76 2.48
C VAL A 458 22.67 29.12 2.32
N ALA A 459 21.62 29.92 2.50
CA ALA A 459 20.24 29.45 2.42
C ALA A 459 19.65 29.64 1.01
N ASN A 460 18.78 28.71 0.62
CA ASN A 460 17.93 28.76 -0.56
C ASN A 460 16.58 28.10 -0.24
N GLY A 461 15.60 28.92 0.15
CA GLY A 461 14.27 28.46 0.55
C GLY A 461 14.32 27.51 1.75
N SER A 462 13.79 26.31 1.58
CA SER A 462 13.77 25.25 2.60
C SER A 462 15.09 24.52 2.79
N THR A 463 16.11 24.85 1.99
CA THR A 463 17.44 24.24 2.05
C THR A 463 18.49 25.24 2.50
N ALA A 464 19.46 24.82 3.30
CA ALA A 464 20.64 25.62 3.61
C ALA A 464 21.91 24.77 3.60
N ILE A 465 22.98 25.30 3.02
CA ILE A 465 24.30 24.66 2.95
C ILE A 465 25.20 25.28 4.01
N TYR A 466 25.55 24.50 5.01
CA TYR A 466 26.46 24.89 6.07
C TYR A 466 27.89 24.47 5.73
N THR A 467 28.83 25.42 5.82
CA THR A 467 30.26 25.15 5.67
C THR A 467 30.94 25.27 7.04
N PRO A 468 31.46 24.17 7.61
CA PRO A 468 32.17 24.18 8.89
C PRO A 468 33.43 25.07 8.87
N PRO A 469 33.90 25.55 10.04
CA PRO A 469 35.20 26.21 10.13
C PRO A 469 36.34 25.34 9.60
N GLU A 470 37.29 25.93 8.85
CA GLU A 470 38.44 25.18 8.33
C GLU A 470 39.40 24.75 9.45
N LYS A 471 39.56 25.59 10.47
CA LYS A 471 40.47 25.36 11.59
C LYS A 471 39.73 24.82 12.80
N PRO A 472 40.34 23.90 13.57
CA PRO A 472 39.78 23.47 14.83
C PRO A 472 39.56 24.65 15.79
N LEU A 473 38.50 24.55 16.60
CA LEU A 473 38.14 25.53 17.62
C LEU A 473 39.01 25.35 18.88
N ALA A 474 38.91 26.29 19.82
CA ALA A 474 39.69 26.25 21.06
C ALA A 474 39.32 25.04 21.92
N GLN A 475 38.02 24.81 22.11
CA GLN A 475 37.47 23.65 22.82
C GLN A 475 37.48 22.40 21.93
N ASP A 476 37.62 21.23 22.56
CA ASP A 476 37.70 19.97 21.83
C ASP A 476 36.34 19.52 21.24
N VAL A 477 35.24 19.91 21.89
CA VAL A 477 33.86 19.69 21.44
C VAL A 477 33.08 20.99 21.53
N VAL A 478 32.44 21.39 20.43
CA VAL A 478 31.55 22.55 20.34
C VAL A 478 30.26 22.16 19.63
N VAL A 479 29.12 22.65 20.10
CA VAL A 479 27.83 22.44 19.42
C VAL A 479 27.43 23.73 18.70
N GLN A 480 27.38 23.67 17.36
CA GLN A 480 26.84 24.74 16.53
C GLN A 480 25.37 24.48 16.21
N ILE A 481 24.50 25.42 16.56
CA ILE A 481 23.06 25.35 16.24
C ILE A 481 22.80 25.93 14.84
N ILE A 482 22.03 25.20 14.04
CA ILE A 482 21.45 25.67 12.78
C ILE A 482 19.96 25.82 13.00
N GLU A 483 19.45 27.05 12.96
CA GLU A 483 18.04 27.35 13.19
C GLU A 483 17.36 27.76 11.89
N ALA A 484 16.22 27.13 11.61
CA ALA A 484 15.27 27.56 10.60
C ALA A 484 13.98 28.02 11.27
N LYS A 485 13.42 29.14 10.81
CA LYS A 485 12.24 29.77 11.40
C LYS A 485 11.18 30.05 10.33
N ASN A 486 9.96 29.62 10.60
CA ASN A 486 8.78 29.94 9.80
C ASN A 486 8.50 31.45 9.90
N THR A 487 8.51 32.13 8.76
CA THR A 487 8.35 33.60 8.71
C THR A 487 6.93 34.06 9.05
N THR A 488 5.95 33.16 8.96
CA THR A 488 4.53 33.44 9.21
C THR A 488 4.12 33.16 10.66
N THR A 489 4.47 31.98 11.18
CA THR A 489 4.07 31.56 12.54
C THR A 489 5.09 31.97 13.60
N GLY A 490 6.35 32.20 13.20
CA GLY A 490 7.46 32.47 14.10
C GLY A 490 8.00 31.22 14.81
N GLU A 491 7.47 30.04 14.51
CA GLU A 491 7.98 28.76 15.02
C GLU A 491 9.36 28.47 14.43
N SER A 492 10.21 27.79 15.20
CA SER A 492 11.55 27.40 14.76
C SER A 492 11.84 25.92 15.00
N VAL A 493 12.80 25.42 14.22
CA VAL A 493 13.39 24.09 14.35
C VAL A 493 14.91 24.20 14.33
N ASN A 494 15.56 23.43 15.20
CA ASN A 494 16.99 23.49 15.40
C ASN A 494 17.66 22.16 15.04
N ALA A 495 18.79 22.25 14.35
CA ALA A 495 19.74 21.16 14.19
C ALA A 495 21.05 21.46 14.91
N SER A 496 21.79 20.41 15.27
CA SER A 496 23.05 20.51 16.00
C SER A 496 24.20 19.92 15.20
N VAL A 497 25.19 20.75 14.86
CA VAL A 497 26.47 20.29 14.33
C VAL A 497 27.45 20.16 15.48
N VAL A 498 27.88 18.93 15.78
CA VAL A 498 28.87 18.66 16.82
C VAL A 498 30.25 18.81 16.21
N LEU A 499 30.85 19.99 16.36
CA LEU A 499 32.19 20.32 15.85
C LEU A 499 33.24 19.70 16.79
N LEU A 500 34.02 18.78 16.24
CA LEU A 500 35.02 18.00 16.97
C LEU A 500 36.42 18.40 16.53
N LYS A 501 37.31 18.68 17.47
CA LYS A 501 38.73 18.91 17.18
C LYS A 501 39.49 17.61 16.95
N PHE A 502 39.17 16.58 17.72
CA PHE A 502 39.75 15.24 17.62
C PHE A 502 38.67 14.18 17.40
N VAL A 503 39.10 12.97 17.03
CA VAL A 503 38.18 11.82 17.08
C VAL A 503 38.02 11.42 18.54
N GLN A 504 36.85 10.93 18.94
CA GLN A 504 36.65 10.43 20.30
C GLN A 504 37.60 9.27 20.61
N ASP A 505 38.10 9.20 21.84
CA ASP A 505 39.07 8.19 22.27
C ASP A 505 38.39 6.89 22.71
N PHE A 506 37.15 6.97 23.19
CA PHE A 506 36.36 5.84 23.69
C PHE A 506 34.85 6.06 23.52
N ASN A 507 34.09 4.97 23.51
CA ASN A 507 32.63 5.02 23.47
C ASN A 507 32.05 5.32 24.86
N ILE A 508 31.05 6.19 24.88
CA ILE A 508 30.05 6.23 25.95
C ILE A 508 28.91 5.30 25.57
N THR A 509 28.35 4.55 26.53
CA THR A 509 27.21 3.67 26.29
C THR A 509 25.98 4.13 27.07
N PRO A 510 24.82 4.31 26.42
CA PRO A 510 24.64 4.37 24.96
C PRO A 510 25.36 5.58 24.33
N GLY A 511 25.88 5.43 23.11
CA GLY A 511 26.55 6.52 22.37
C GLY A 511 25.56 7.48 21.70
N PHE A 512 24.33 7.01 21.50
CA PHE A 512 23.20 7.81 21.05
C PHE A 512 21.94 7.32 21.76
N THR A 513 21.15 8.25 22.27
CA THR A 513 19.82 7.96 22.84
C THR A 513 18.81 8.78 22.08
N GLN A 514 17.87 8.11 21.44
CA GLN A 514 16.80 8.73 20.68
C GLN A 514 15.52 8.77 21.51
N GLY A 515 14.77 9.87 21.40
CA GLY A 515 13.41 9.95 21.95
C GLY A 515 13.34 9.90 23.48
N LEU A 516 14.31 10.52 24.19
CA LEU A 516 14.24 10.62 25.64
C LEU A 516 13.12 11.60 26.04
N ASN A 517 12.15 11.14 26.84
CA ASN A 517 11.05 11.98 27.31
C ASN A 517 11.55 13.15 28.18
N ARG A 518 10.71 14.18 28.30
CA ARG A 518 10.90 15.31 29.23
C ARG A 518 11.12 14.81 30.65
N SER A 519 12.07 15.40 31.37
CA SER A 519 12.44 15.00 32.74
C SER A 519 12.91 13.55 32.92
N ALA A 520 13.01 12.77 31.85
CA ALA A 520 13.49 11.40 31.93
C ALA A 520 15.01 11.38 32.05
N THR A 521 15.52 10.26 32.53
CA THR A 521 16.94 10.05 32.74
C THR A 521 17.49 8.93 31.87
N VAL A 522 18.77 9.05 31.51
CA VAL A 522 19.53 7.96 30.88
C VAL A 522 20.87 7.84 31.58
N GLN A 523 21.22 6.62 31.96
CA GLN A 523 22.52 6.34 32.56
C GLN A 523 23.54 6.14 31.45
N LEU A 524 24.48 7.07 31.35
CA LEU A 524 25.62 7.00 30.45
C LEU A 524 26.80 6.40 31.20
N LYS A 525 27.54 5.52 30.53
CA LYS A 525 28.71 4.85 31.12
C LYS A 525 29.89 4.97 30.20
N GLU A 526 31.02 5.43 30.73
CA GLU A 526 32.32 5.07 30.18
C GLU A 526 32.72 3.72 30.80
N HIS A 527 33.28 2.80 30.02
CA HIS A 527 33.54 1.41 30.45
C HIS A 527 34.79 1.28 31.34
N ASP A 528 34.90 2.10 32.40
CA ASP A 528 36.00 2.12 33.38
C ASP A 528 37.41 2.08 32.77
N ARG A 529 37.58 2.68 31.60
CA ARG A 529 38.89 2.80 30.96
C ARG A 529 39.76 3.72 31.82
N LYS A 530 41.01 3.33 32.09
CA LYS A 530 41.95 4.07 32.95
C LYS A 530 41.32 4.45 34.30
N PRO A 531 40.96 3.48 35.15
CA PRO A 531 40.20 3.73 36.40
C PRO A 531 40.91 4.70 37.36
N GLU A 532 42.21 4.88 37.21
CA GLU A 532 43.03 5.83 37.97
C GLU A 532 42.73 7.30 37.67
N LEU A 533 42.15 7.61 36.50
CA LEU A 533 41.89 8.99 36.08
C LEU A 533 40.58 9.53 36.65
N LYS A 534 40.51 10.83 36.91
CA LYS A 534 39.26 11.45 37.37
C LYS A 534 38.31 11.68 36.20
N ARG A 535 37.02 11.35 36.36
CA ARG A 535 35.99 11.62 35.36
C ARG A 535 35.41 13.02 35.55
N ARG A 536 35.24 13.76 34.47
CA ARG A 536 34.47 15.02 34.42
C ARG A 536 33.37 14.89 33.37
N TRP A 537 32.13 14.92 33.84
CA TRP A 537 30.94 14.90 32.99
C TRP A 537 30.42 16.32 32.77
N SER A 538 30.06 16.64 31.53
CA SER A 538 29.46 17.92 31.16
C SER A 538 28.39 17.75 30.08
N VAL A 539 27.47 18.72 29.99
CA VAL A 539 26.43 18.77 28.96
C VAL A 539 26.63 20.02 28.11
N LEU A 540 26.67 19.84 26.79
CA LEU A 540 26.58 20.90 25.80
C LEU A 540 25.17 20.85 25.19
N GLY A 541 24.36 21.88 25.48
CA GLY A 541 22.92 21.89 25.20
C GLY A 541 22.11 21.92 26.49
N GLU A 542 20.87 21.45 26.43
CA GLU A 542 19.94 21.50 27.56
C GLU A 542 19.98 20.23 28.43
N GLY A 543 19.62 20.36 29.71
CA GLY A 543 19.61 19.27 30.71
C GLY A 543 20.78 19.31 31.69
N THR A 544 20.93 18.25 32.48
CA THR A 544 22.00 18.13 33.49
C THR A 544 22.59 16.72 33.49
N VAL A 545 23.83 16.58 33.96
CA VAL A 545 24.48 15.28 34.14
C VAL A 545 25.11 15.18 35.52
N SER A 546 24.93 14.05 36.21
CA SER A 546 25.60 13.79 37.49
C SER A 546 27.08 13.42 37.30
N PRO A 547 27.91 13.48 38.37
CA PRO A 547 29.27 12.95 38.33
C PRO A 547 29.38 11.45 38.00
N SER A 548 28.28 10.70 38.10
CA SER A 548 28.21 9.28 37.75
C SER A 548 27.70 9.04 36.32
N GLY A 549 27.54 10.08 35.49
CA GLY A 549 27.04 9.96 34.12
C GLY A 549 25.52 9.81 33.97
N LEU A 550 24.74 10.11 35.02
CA LEU A 550 23.27 10.11 34.90
C LEU A 550 22.80 11.42 34.27
N TYR A 551 22.42 11.39 33.00
CA TYR A 551 21.82 12.54 32.32
C TYR A 551 20.33 12.65 32.69
N THR A 552 19.85 13.88 32.89
CA THR A 552 18.44 14.21 33.11
C THR A 552 18.01 15.30 32.13
N GLY A 553 17.03 14.99 31.29
CA GLY A 553 16.44 15.95 30.38
C GLY A 553 15.63 17.02 31.12
N PRO A 554 15.51 18.24 30.60
CA PRO A 554 14.67 19.27 31.19
C PRO A 554 13.17 18.95 30.99
N SER A 555 12.31 19.63 31.74
CA SER A 555 10.84 19.53 31.59
C SER A 555 10.32 20.31 30.38
N VAL A 556 11.07 21.30 29.91
CA VAL A 556 10.80 22.12 28.73
C VAL A 556 12.14 22.37 28.05
N PHE A 557 12.19 22.24 26.73
CA PHE A 557 13.39 22.51 25.93
C PHE A 557 13.05 23.16 24.59
N ARG A 558 14.02 23.88 24.04
CA ARG A 558 14.01 24.42 22.68
C ARG A 558 14.86 23.57 21.76
N ASP A 559 16.04 23.18 22.21
CA ASP A 559 16.97 22.34 21.47
C ASP A 559 16.77 20.87 21.85
N PRO A 560 16.35 20.00 20.91
CA PRO A 560 16.11 18.60 21.21
C PRO A 560 17.40 17.81 21.43
N ASN A 561 18.56 18.32 21.03
CA ASN A 561 19.81 17.56 21.10
C ASN A 561 20.72 18.08 22.22
N ALA A 562 21.13 17.19 23.11
CA ALA A 562 22.15 17.42 24.12
C ALA A 562 23.37 16.53 23.84
N VAL A 563 24.57 17.11 23.87
CA VAL A 563 25.83 16.36 23.76
C VAL A 563 26.43 16.24 25.15
N VAL A 564 26.50 15.01 25.66
CA VAL A 564 27.08 14.73 26.98
C VAL A 564 28.50 14.24 26.81
N VAL A 565 29.46 14.97 27.37
CA VAL A 565 30.89 14.69 27.23
C VAL A 565 31.44 14.15 28.55
N CYS A 566 32.22 13.08 28.47
CA CYS A 566 33.02 12.58 29.58
C CYS A 566 34.50 12.74 29.24
N GLU A 567 35.20 13.49 30.07
CA GLU A 567 36.65 13.69 29.99
C GLU A 567 37.34 12.91 31.11
N LEU A 568 38.44 12.24 30.78
CA LEU A 568 39.35 11.64 31.74
C LEU A 568 40.49 12.63 32.01
N LEU A 569 40.62 13.05 33.26
CA LEU A 569 41.59 14.04 33.69
C LEU A 569 42.82 13.38 34.31
N ASP A 570 43.99 13.84 33.91
CA ASP A 570 45.28 13.45 34.48
C ASP A 570 45.47 14.01 35.91
N SER A 571 46.60 13.70 36.53
CA SER A 571 46.93 14.19 37.88
C SER A 571 47.07 15.72 37.97
N ASN A 572 47.28 16.40 36.84
CA ASN A 572 47.39 17.86 36.76
C ASN A 572 46.03 18.52 36.48
N GLY A 573 44.99 17.74 36.20
CA GLY A 573 43.66 18.22 35.84
C GLY A 573 43.48 18.54 34.35
N GLU A 574 44.45 18.17 33.51
CA GLU A 574 44.39 18.30 32.05
C GLU A 574 43.63 17.13 31.44
N VAL A 575 42.99 17.36 30.28
CA VAL A 575 42.23 16.33 29.56
C VAL A 575 43.20 15.36 28.87
N ASP A 576 43.22 14.10 29.32
CA ASP A 576 44.01 13.03 28.69
C ASP A 576 43.25 12.42 27.49
N SER A 577 41.95 12.20 27.66
CA SER A 577 41.09 11.61 26.63
C SER A 577 39.62 11.94 26.88
N TYR A 578 38.79 11.86 25.83
CA TYR A 578 37.35 12.09 25.96
C TYR A 578 36.51 11.15 25.10
N GLY A 579 35.25 10.99 25.52
CA GLY A 579 34.18 10.37 24.76
C GLY A 579 32.91 11.21 24.90
N TYR A 580 31.98 11.06 23.97
CA TYR A 580 30.69 11.74 24.08
C TYR A 580 29.52 10.80 23.74
N SER A 581 28.34 11.19 24.21
CA SER A 581 27.05 10.62 23.82
C SER A 581 26.13 11.75 23.36
N ILE A 582 25.27 11.47 22.40
CA ILE A 582 24.22 12.39 21.97
C ILE A 582 22.89 11.89 22.52
N VAL A 583 22.20 12.73 23.28
CA VAL A 583 20.86 12.46 23.80
C VAL A 583 19.88 13.37 23.07
N GLN A 584 18.97 12.78 22.31
CA GLN A 584 17.89 13.47 21.63
C GLN A 584 16.60 13.34 22.44
N LEU A 585 16.08 14.48 22.88
CA LEU A 585 14.82 14.64 23.57
C LEU A 585 13.66 14.61 22.56
N THR A 586 12.51 14.06 22.98
CA THR A 586 11.27 14.10 22.20
C THR A 586 10.22 14.98 22.86
N LYS A 587 9.43 15.69 22.03
CA LYS A 587 8.23 16.39 22.51
C LYS A 587 7.00 15.50 22.57
N ALA A 588 7.01 14.36 21.86
CA ALA A 588 6.02 13.31 22.01
C ALA A 588 6.13 12.67 23.40
N ILE A 589 5.04 12.08 23.87
CA ILE A 589 5.00 11.33 25.12
C ILE A 589 5.04 9.86 24.79
N THR A 590 5.87 9.09 25.48
CA THR A 590 5.73 7.63 25.44
C THR A 590 4.41 7.23 26.10
N GLU A 591 3.46 6.77 25.29
CA GLU A 591 2.20 6.25 25.79
C GLU A 591 2.42 5.01 26.66
N PRO A 592 1.65 4.84 27.74
CA PRO A 592 1.51 3.54 28.36
C PRO A 592 0.97 2.54 27.32
N THR A 593 1.59 1.36 27.27
CA THR A 593 1.18 0.25 26.41
C THR A 593 0.85 -0.94 27.30
N TRP A 594 0.07 -1.89 26.78
CA TRP A 594 -0.18 -3.16 27.44
C TRP A 594 1.14 -3.91 27.70
N LYS A 595 1.14 -4.84 28.65
CA LYS A 595 2.32 -5.67 28.99
C LYS A 595 2.09 -7.16 28.76
N ASN A 596 0.88 -7.62 29.02
CA ASN A 596 0.44 -9.00 28.85
C ASN A 596 -0.96 -9.02 28.24
N LEU A 597 -1.39 -10.18 27.78
CA LEU A 597 -2.75 -10.42 27.31
C LEU A 597 -3.60 -11.02 28.44
N SER A 598 -4.86 -10.58 28.56
CA SER A 598 -5.86 -11.26 29.38
C SER A 598 -6.57 -12.37 28.59
N LYS A 599 -6.71 -12.21 27.27
CA LYS A 599 -7.35 -13.19 26.38
C LYS A 599 -6.71 -13.16 25.01
N PHE A 600 -6.42 -14.33 24.45
CA PHE A 600 -6.15 -14.49 23.01
C PHE A 600 -6.85 -15.75 22.49
N ASN A 601 -8.09 -15.58 22.05
CA ASN A 601 -8.96 -16.67 21.63
C ASN A 601 -9.13 -16.73 20.11
N ILE A 602 -9.36 -17.95 19.65
CA ILE A 602 -9.73 -18.27 18.29
C ILE A 602 -10.90 -19.25 18.32
N SER A 603 -11.91 -19.05 17.49
CA SER A 603 -13.11 -19.90 17.47
C SER A 603 -13.64 -20.10 16.05
N LYS A 604 -14.34 -21.22 15.83
CA LYS A 604 -14.94 -21.58 14.54
C LYS A 604 -16.35 -21.02 14.48
N VAL A 605 -16.58 -20.03 13.62
CA VAL A 605 -17.93 -19.57 13.27
C VAL A 605 -18.53 -20.52 12.22
N VAL A 606 -17.73 -20.90 11.22
CA VAL A 606 -18.07 -21.96 10.27
C VAL A 606 -16.87 -22.88 10.07
N GLY A 607 -16.94 -24.10 10.59
CA GLY A 607 -15.81 -25.04 10.61
C GLY A 607 -15.73 -26.04 9.45
N LYS A 608 -16.63 -25.96 8.46
CA LYS A 608 -16.70 -26.88 7.31
C LYS A 608 -17.02 -26.14 6.01
N ALA A 609 -16.29 -26.45 4.94
CA ALA A 609 -16.55 -25.98 3.59
C ALA A 609 -16.07 -27.00 2.56
N TYR A 610 -16.66 -27.02 1.35
CA TYR A 610 -16.13 -27.85 0.27
C TYR A 610 -14.71 -27.40 -0.11
N ALA A 611 -13.82 -28.36 -0.34
CA ALA A 611 -12.43 -28.16 -0.74
C ALA A 611 -12.31 -27.73 -2.23
N ASN A 612 -13.18 -26.83 -2.67
CA ASN A 612 -13.25 -26.32 -4.04
C ASN A 612 -12.48 -25.01 -4.25
N GLY A 613 -11.81 -24.51 -3.21
CA GLY A 613 -11.06 -23.25 -3.20
C GLY A 613 -11.89 -21.98 -3.03
N MET A 614 -13.21 -22.03 -3.29
CA MET A 614 -14.08 -20.86 -3.28
C MET A 614 -14.90 -20.74 -2.00
N GLN A 615 -15.44 -21.85 -1.49
CA GLN A 615 -16.18 -21.78 -0.23
C GLN A 615 -15.24 -21.52 0.94
N GLN A 616 -15.77 -20.78 1.91
CA GLN A 616 -15.02 -20.27 3.04
C GLN A 616 -15.46 -20.93 4.33
N GLN A 617 -14.49 -21.33 5.14
CA GLN A 617 -14.67 -21.49 6.58
C GLN A 617 -14.51 -20.13 7.23
N VAL A 618 -15.14 -19.91 8.38
CA VAL A 618 -15.10 -18.62 9.08
C VAL A 618 -14.57 -18.82 10.48
N VAL A 619 -13.57 -18.03 10.82
CA VAL A 619 -12.84 -18.09 12.09
C VAL A 619 -12.91 -16.72 12.74
N ARG A 620 -13.25 -16.67 14.02
CA ARG A 620 -13.23 -15.44 14.82
C ARG A 620 -11.99 -15.43 15.70
N ILE A 621 -11.31 -14.29 15.77
CA ILE A 621 -10.12 -14.04 16.58
C ILE A 621 -10.45 -12.91 17.55
N GLU A 622 -10.22 -13.14 18.84
CA GLU A 622 -10.46 -12.18 19.91
C GLU A 622 -9.17 -11.97 20.71
N VAL A 623 -8.73 -10.72 20.86
CA VAL A 623 -7.57 -10.36 21.69
C VAL A 623 -7.98 -9.29 22.69
N GLU A 624 -7.67 -9.55 23.96
CA GLU A 624 -7.84 -8.61 25.06
C GLU A 624 -6.51 -8.46 25.79
N THR A 625 -6.13 -7.21 26.03
CA THR A 625 -4.91 -6.88 26.75
C THR A 625 -5.19 -6.75 28.24
N ALA A 626 -4.24 -7.18 29.08
CA ALA A 626 -4.35 -6.98 30.52
C ALA A 626 -4.20 -5.50 30.89
N ALA A 627 -4.99 -5.03 31.85
CA ALA A 627 -4.92 -3.66 32.31
C ALA A 627 -3.55 -3.33 32.94
N VAL A 628 -3.00 -2.16 32.61
CA VAL A 628 -1.82 -1.58 33.24
C VAL A 628 -2.29 -0.39 34.08
N ASN A 629 -2.06 -0.45 35.40
CA ASN A 629 -2.55 0.55 36.35
C ASN A 629 -4.07 0.79 36.26
N GLY A 630 -4.86 -0.27 36.01
CA GLY A 630 -6.32 -0.19 35.92
C GLY A 630 -6.87 0.31 34.57
N LYS A 631 -6.00 0.62 33.59
CA LYS A 631 -6.39 1.00 32.23
C LYS A 631 -6.01 -0.07 31.21
N VAL A 632 -6.91 -0.38 30.28
CA VAL A 632 -6.68 -1.33 29.18
C VAL A 632 -6.18 -0.54 27.96
N HIS A 633 -5.17 -1.06 27.28
CA HIS A 633 -4.58 -0.47 26.07
C HIS A 633 -4.73 -1.50 24.93
N PRO A 634 -5.72 -1.35 24.03
CA PRO A 634 -6.01 -2.34 22.99
C PRO A 634 -4.85 -2.47 22.00
N LEU A 635 -4.89 -3.44 21.09
CA LEU A 635 -3.89 -3.52 20.03
C LEU A 635 -3.97 -2.27 19.13
N THR A 636 -2.82 -1.75 18.73
CA THR A 636 -2.72 -0.74 17.66
C THR A 636 -3.09 -1.34 16.31
N GLY A 637 -3.45 -0.50 15.34
CA GLY A 637 -3.68 -0.96 13.97
C GLY A 637 -2.47 -1.69 13.34
N ASP A 638 -1.23 -1.32 13.71
CA ASP A 638 0.01 -1.98 13.28
C ASP A 638 0.11 -3.39 13.85
N GLU A 639 -0.21 -3.58 15.12
CA GLU A 639 -0.28 -4.92 15.74
C GLU A 639 -1.39 -5.76 15.10
N GLU A 640 -2.60 -5.20 14.95
CA GLU A 640 -3.72 -5.88 14.31
C GLU A 640 -3.39 -6.30 12.87
N ALA A 641 -2.67 -5.47 12.13
CA ALA A 641 -2.25 -5.77 10.76
C ALA A 641 -1.27 -6.94 10.69
N THR A 642 -0.67 -7.39 11.78
CA THR A 642 0.17 -8.60 11.78
C THR A 642 -0.59 -9.87 12.13
N LEU A 643 -1.90 -9.78 12.43
CA LEU A 643 -2.73 -10.94 12.70
C LEU A 643 -2.74 -11.90 11.50
N ARG A 644 -2.51 -13.18 11.78
CA ARG A 644 -2.51 -14.25 10.77
C ARG A 644 -2.78 -15.60 11.40
N LEU A 645 -3.20 -16.56 10.57
CA LEU A 645 -3.27 -17.96 10.96
C LEU A 645 -1.97 -18.67 10.60
N VAL A 646 -1.46 -19.47 11.54
CA VAL A 646 -0.29 -20.33 11.33
C VAL A 646 -0.63 -21.77 11.68
N ASP A 647 0.03 -22.71 11.03
CA ASP A 647 -0.06 -24.13 11.36
C ASP A 647 0.45 -24.37 12.79
N ARG A 648 -0.25 -25.22 13.54
CA ARG A 648 0.10 -25.51 14.93
C ARG A 648 1.44 -26.22 15.06
N ALA A 649 1.77 -27.12 14.13
CA ALA A 649 2.91 -28.02 14.24
C ALA A 649 4.23 -27.32 13.95
N ASP A 650 4.32 -26.58 12.84
CA ASP A 650 5.55 -25.96 12.36
C ASP A 650 5.54 -24.43 12.39
N ARG A 651 4.40 -23.80 12.76
CA ARG A 651 4.19 -22.35 12.73
C ARG A 651 4.32 -21.74 11.33
N GLY A 652 4.20 -22.55 10.29
CA GLY A 652 4.12 -22.10 8.91
C GLY A 652 2.90 -21.22 8.68
N GLU A 653 3.08 -20.09 8.02
CA GLU A 653 2.00 -19.15 7.73
C GLU A 653 1.04 -19.70 6.67
N ILE A 654 -0.26 -19.56 6.91
CA ILE A 654 -1.26 -19.77 5.86
C ILE A 654 -1.29 -18.51 4.99
N PRO A 655 -0.99 -18.60 3.68
CA PRO A 655 -0.92 -17.44 2.81
C PRO A 655 -2.28 -16.78 2.64
N PHE A 656 -2.28 -15.47 2.38
CA PHE A 656 -3.50 -14.77 1.98
C PHE A 656 -3.85 -15.03 0.51
N ILE A 657 -5.15 -15.00 0.19
CA ILE A 657 -5.64 -14.95 -1.18
C ILE A 657 -5.06 -13.72 -1.89
N ASN A 658 -4.61 -13.89 -3.13
CA ASN A 658 -4.02 -12.78 -3.89
C ASN A 658 -5.06 -11.70 -4.16
N LYS A 659 -4.61 -10.45 -4.27
CA LYS A 659 -5.48 -9.30 -4.48
C LYS A 659 -6.39 -9.50 -5.70
N GLY A 660 -7.69 -9.34 -5.46
CA GLY A 660 -8.78 -9.48 -6.43
C GLY A 660 -9.24 -10.92 -6.70
N GLN A 661 -8.56 -11.96 -6.22
CA GLN A 661 -9.08 -13.33 -6.35
C GLN A 661 -10.20 -13.57 -5.34
N ASP A 662 -11.23 -14.33 -5.75
CA ASP A 662 -12.31 -14.76 -4.85
C ASP A 662 -11.87 -15.91 -3.93
N GLY A 663 -10.86 -16.69 -4.30
CA GLY A 663 -10.46 -17.90 -3.59
C GLY A 663 -9.25 -18.60 -4.23
N ILE A 664 -9.02 -19.87 -3.89
CA ILE A 664 -7.91 -20.67 -4.44
C ILE A 664 -8.29 -21.22 -5.81
N GLU A 665 -7.64 -20.70 -6.86
CA GLU A 665 -7.86 -21.09 -8.26
C GLU A 665 -7.52 -22.56 -8.56
N PHE A 666 -7.99 -23.06 -9.70
CA PHE A 666 -7.70 -24.42 -10.15
C PHE A 666 -6.21 -24.53 -10.53
N GLY A 667 -5.61 -25.73 -10.40
CA GLY A 667 -4.17 -25.91 -10.68
C GLY A 667 -3.20 -25.24 -9.69
N SER A 668 -3.65 -24.36 -8.80
CA SER A 668 -2.81 -23.74 -7.77
C SER A 668 -2.12 -24.79 -6.90
N LYS A 669 -0.89 -24.52 -6.48
CA LYS A 669 -0.16 -25.34 -5.49
C LYS A 669 -0.63 -25.06 -4.06
N THR A 670 -1.26 -23.91 -3.84
CA THR A 670 -1.81 -23.53 -2.54
C THR A 670 -2.98 -24.44 -2.17
N ARG A 671 -2.97 -24.96 -0.94
CA ARG A 671 -4.03 -25.86 -0.43
C ARG A 671 -4.91 -25.18 0.60
N TRP A 672 -4.35 -24.24 1.35
CA TRP A 672 -5.01 -23.43 2.35
C TRP A 672 -4.63 -21.97 2.14
N ALA A 673 -5.61 -21.08 2.27
CA ALA A 673 -5.38 -19.65 2.17
C ALA A 673 -6.40 -18.88 3.00
N THR A 674 -6.11 -17.63 3.34
CA THR A 674 -6.97 -16.77 4.17
C THR A 674 -7.35 -15.46 3.48
N ASN A 675 -8.43 -14.82 3.92
CA ASN A 675 -8.81 -13.48 3.53
C ASN A 675 -9.52 -12.76 4.69
N TRP A 676 -9.34 -11.45 4.80
CA TRP A 676 -10.09 -10.61 5.74
C TRP A 676 -11.48 -10.24 5.21
N GLN A 677 -11.73 -10.46 3.92
CA GLN A 677 -13.01 -10.18 3.28
C GLN A 677 -13.71 -11.47 2.87
N GLN A 678 -15.02 -11.51 3.15
CA GLN A 678 -15.89 -12.55 2.62
C GLN A 678 -15.99 -12.42 1.10
N ASN A 679 -15.96 -13.56 0.40
CA ASN A 679 -16.22 -13.56 -1.04
C ASN A 679 -17.72 -13.73 -1.32
N ARG A 680 -18.10 -13.69 -2.61
CA ARG A 680 -19.49 -13.87 -3.05
C ARG A 680 -20.03 -15.30 -2.89
N PHE A 681 -19.19 -16.29 -2.59
CA PHE A 681 -19.58 -17.71 -2.56
C PHE A 681 -20.08 -18.10 -1.17
N ARG A 682 -21.35 -18.51 -1.09
CA ARG A 682 -21.97 -18.89 0.19
C ARG A 682 -21.44 -20.23 0.71
N VAL A 683 -21.33 -20.32 2.03
CA VAL A 683 -20.84 -21.49 2.76
C VAL A 683 -21.91 -22.60 2.79
N THR A 684 -23.20 -22.24 2.98
CA THR A 684 -24.41 -23.09 2.89
C THR A 684 -25.67 -22.22 2.71
N ALA A 685 -26.83 -22.82 2.37
CA ALA A 685 -28.09 -22.09 2.12
C ALA A 685 -28.74 -21.46 3.38
N GLN A 686 -28.28 -21.80 4.59
CA GLN A 686 -28.99 -21.51 5.85
C GLN A 686 -28.22 -20.69 6.88
N THR A 687 -26.98 -20.27 6.59
CA THR A 687 -26.18 -19.53 7.58
C THR A 687 -25.82 -18.15 7.03
N GLN A 688 -26.62 -17.14 7.38
CA GLN A 688 -26.13 -15.77 7.37
C GLN A 688 -25.11 -15.65 8.50
N VAL A 689 -23.83 -15.59 8.16
CA VAL A 689 -22.82 -15.12 9.11
C VAL A 689 -23.04 -13.61 9.19
N ILE A 690 -23.68 -13.16 10.26
CA ILE A 690 -23.76 -11.74 10.59
C ILE A 690 -22.33 -11.37 10.98
N ALA A 691 -21.67 -10.56 10.15
CA ALA A 691 -20.43 -9.90 10.56
C ALA A 691 -20.71 -9.19 11.89
N PRO A 692 -19.78 -9.18 12.87
CA PRO A 692 -20.00 -8.46 14.11
C PRO A 692 -20.52 -7.05 13.78
N GLU A 693 -21.57 -6.60 14.46
CA GLU A 693 -22.04 -5.22 14.30
C GLU A 693 -20.81 -4.33 14.42
N GLN A 694 -20.54 -3.51 13.39
CA GLN A 694 -19.64 -2.37 13.58
C GLN A 694 -20.33 -1.53 14.65
N SER A 695 -19.87 -1.68 15.89
CA SER A 695 -20.45 -1.01 17.03
C SER A 695 -20.52 0.48 16.71
N SER A 696 -21.64 1.09 17.10
CA SER A 696 -21.80 2.53 17.01
C SER A 696 -20.57 3.21 17.64
N PRO A 697 -20.08 4.33 17.08
CA PRO A 697 -18.84 4.95 17.51
C PRO A 697 -18.99 5.40 18.97
N GLY A 698 -18.39 4.66 19.90
CA GLY A 698 -18.37 5.06 21.30
C GLY A 698 -18.05 4.00 22.35
N ASN A 699 -18.43 2.70 22.21
CA ASN A 699 -18.54 1.86 23.42
C ASN A 699 -17.96 0.42 23.45
N ASP A 700 -17.23 -0.09 22.45
CA ASP A 700 -16.62 -1.45 22.53
C ASP A 700 -15.21 -1.55 21.87
N LEU A 701 -14.26 -0.69 22.27
CA LEU A 701 -12.90 -0.62 21.66
C LEU A 701 -11.78 -1.26 22.50
N LEU A 702 -12.10 -1.98 23.58
CA LEU A 702 -11.08 -2.61 24.45
C LEU A 702 -10.68 -4.02 24.01
N VAL A 703 -11.38 -4.58 23.03
CA VAL A 703 -11.19 -5.94 22.53
C VAL A 703 -10.99 -5.89 21.02
N THR A 704 -9.90 -6.46 20.53
CA THR A 704 -9.73 -6.69 19.09
C THR A 704 -10.54 -7.94 18.72
N ASP A 705 -11.59 -7.76 17.92
CA ASP A 705 -12.45 -8.85 17.43
C ASP A 705 -12.52 -8.84 15.89
N LYS A 706 -12.04 -9.91 15.25
CA LYS A 706 -11.93 -10.01 13.80
C LYS A 706 -12.43 -11.35 13.28
N LEU A 707 -13.02 -11.33 12.09
CA LEU A 707 -13.31 -12.52 11.30
C LEU A 707 -12.25 -12.73 10.22
N ILE A 708 -11.69 -13.93 10.13
CA ILE A 708 -10.85 -14.37 9.02
C ILE A 708 -11.54 -15.51 8.27
N TYR A 709 -11.54 -15.41 6.95
CA TYR A 709 -12.17 -16.36 6.04
C TYR A 709 -11.10 -17.31 5.50
N VAL A 710 -11.30 -18.61 5.69
CA VAL A 710 -10.31 -19.63 5.34
C VAL A 710 -10.79 -20.47 4.17
N HIS A 711 -9.99 -20.51 3.11
CA HIS A 711 -10.22 -21.27 1.89
C HIS A 711 -9.42 -22.57 1.93
N CYS A 712 -9.99 -23.63 1.37
CA CYS A 712 -9.28 -24.91 1.21
C CYS A 712 -9.54 -25.50 -0.17
N ARG A 713 -8.51 -26.16 -0.73
CA ARG A 713 -8.60 -26.82 -2.03
C ARG A 713 -7.83 -28.14 -2.05
N GLY A 714 -8.45 -29.20 -2.55
CA GLY A 714 -7.75 -30.45 -2.90
C GLY A 714 -6.82 -30.26 -4.10
N ALA A 715 -5.81 -31.13 -4.24
CA ALA A 715 -4.95 -31.13 -5.41
C ALA A 715 -5.73 -31.37 -6.71
N ASN A 716 -6.75 -32.23 -6.63
CA ASN A 716 -7.62 -32.64 -7.72
C ASN A 716 -9.09 -32.64 -7.21
N PRO A 717 -10.11 -32.68 -8.10
CA PRO A 717 -11.51 -32.65 -7.69
C PRO A 717 -11.95 -33.75 -6.71
N THR A 718 -11.22 -34.87 -6.64
CA THR A 718 -11.48 -36.00 -5.75
C THR A 718 -10.59 -35.99 -4.50
N ASP A 719 -9.61 -35.10 -4.44
CA ASP A 719 -8.69 -34.97 -3.31
C ASP A 719 -9.29 -34.00 -2.28
N THR A 720 -9.11 -34.31 -1.00
CA THR A 720 -9.53 -33.44 0.10
C THR A 720 -8.31 -33.26 1.00
N PRO A 721 -7.87 -32.01 1.26
CA PRO A 721 -6.74 -31.78 2.14
C PRO A 721 -6.95 -32.45 3.50
N SER A 722 -5.86 -32.85 4.16
CA SER A 722 -5.96 -33.36 5.52
C SER A 722 -6.57 -32.30 6.45
N ILE A 723 -7.24 -32.77 7.50
CA ILE A 723 -7.67 -31.90 8.61
C ILE A 723 -6.44 -31.17 9.14
N ALA A 724 -6.56 -29.85 9.28
CA ALA A 724 -5.47 -28.99 9.74
C ALA A 724 -5.86 -28.29 11.04
N ARG A 725 -4.85 -28.09 11.90
CA ARG A 725 -5.00 -27.40 13.19
C ARG A 725 -4.25 -26.09 13.13
N TYR A 726 -4.96 -25.00 13.37
CA TYR A 726 -4.42 -23.66 13.24
C TYR A 726 -4.51 -22.89 14.56
N VAL A 727 -3.58 -21.95 14.71
CA VAL A 727 -3.58 -20.96 15.78
C VAL A 727 -3.50 -19.56 15.16
N ALA A 728 -3.97 -18.55 15.88
CA ALA A 728 -3.74 -17.17 15.50
C ALA A 728 -2.39 -16.68 16.05
N SER A 729 -1.74 -15.77 15.34
CA SER A 729 -0.55 -15.07 15.83
C SER A 729 -0.54 -13.61 15.39
N PHE A 730 0.11 -12.76 16.17
CA PHE A 730 0.41 -11.36 15.84
C PHE A 730 1.75 -10.96 16.46
N ILE A 731 2.32 -9.84 16.02
CA ILE A 731 3.54 -9.23 16.55
C ILE A 731 3.11 -8.03 17.39
N GLY A 732 3.49 -8.03 18.68
CA GLY A 732 3.23 -6.91 19.58
C GLY A 732 4.16 -5.72 19.31
N ASP A 733 3.75 -4.53 19.74
CA ASP A 733 4.51 -3.30 19.57
C ASP A 733 5.88 -3.32 20.28
N GLY A 734 6.82 -2.54 19.76
CA GLY A 734 8.20 -2.45 20.27
C GLY A 734 8.91 -3.80 20.27
N ASP A 735 9.51 -4.15 21.41
CA ASP A 735 10.34 -5.36 21.56
C ASP A 735 9.55 -6.58 22.09
N LYS A 736 8.21 -6.53 22.13
CA LYS A 736 7.39 -7.60 22.72
C LYS A 736 7.41 -8.91 21.92
N GLY A 737 7.73 -8.86 20.63
CA GLY A 737 7.85 -10.04 19.77
C GLY A 737 6.50 -10.65 19.39
N GLN A 738 6.51 -11.94 19.03
CA GLN A 738 5.35 -12.63 18.46
C GLN A 738 4.53 -13.40 19.51
N PHE A 739 3.21 -13.22 19.47
CA PHE A 739 2.22 -13.88 20.33
C PHE A 739 1.45 -14.95 19.57
N TYR A 740 0.99 -15.98 20.28
CA TYR A 740 0.20 -17.10 19.72
C TYR A 740 -0.99 -17.43 20.62
N SER A 741 -2.14 -17.73 20.02
CA SER A 741 -3.38 -17.99 20.75
C SER A 741 -3.33 -19.26 21.60
N ASP A 742 -2.52 -20.26 21.24
CA ASP A 742 -2.36 -21.51 22.01
C ASP A 742 -1.42 -21.37 23.22
N LYS A 743 -0.66 -20.27 23.31
CA LYS A 743 0.19 -19.95 24.47
C LYS A 743 -0.49 -19.02 25.47
N HIS A 744 -1.52 -18.31 25.03
CA HIS A 744 -2.29 -17.37 25.85
C HIS A 744 -3.81 -17.58 25.69
N PRO A 745 -4.31 -18.83 25.81
CA PRO A 745 -5.73 -19.07 25.63
C PRO A 745 -6.50 -18.36 26.74
N GLY A 746 -7.56 -17.65 26.38
CA GLY A 746 -8.60 -17.29 27.35
C GLY A 746 -9.46 -18.52 27.65
N GLU A 747 -10.25 -18.45 28.73
CA GLU A 747 -11.23 -19.50 29.00
C GLU A 747 -12.26 -19.58 27.87
N ASN A 748 -12.17 -20.62 27.06
CA ASN A 748 -13.11 -21.02 26.04
C ASN A 748 -13.61 -22.41 26.42
N ASN A 749 -14.89 -22.50 26.80
CA ASN A 749 -15.55 -23.72 27.28
C ASN A 749 -15.77 -24.78 26.16
N THR A 750 -14.74 -25.02 25.35
CA THR A 750 -14.72 -25.88 24.17
C THR A 750 -13.43 -26.70 24.16
N GLU A 751 -13.40 -27.85 23.46
CA GLU A 751 -12.21 -28.72 23.33
C GLU A 751 -11.00 -28.05 22.63
N ASP A 752 -11.20 -26.88 22.04
CA ASP A 752 -10.29 -26.16 21.16
C ASP A 752 -9.74 -24.89 21.88
N GLN A 753 -9.01 -25.07 23.00
CA GLN A 753 -8.47 -23.92 23.78
C GLN A 753 -7.33 -23.19 23.05
N GLY A 754 -7.64 -22.05 22.43
CA GLY A 754 -6.64 -21.23 21.73
C GLY A 754 -6.17 -21.82 20.39
N LEU A 755 -6.85 -22.84 19.89
CA LEU A 755 -6.58 -23.49 18.61
C LEU A 755 -7.88 -23.86 17.92
N ILE A 756 -7.87 -24.06 16.60
CA ILE A 756 -9.04 -24.54 15.87
C ILE A 756 -8.69 -25.74 14.98
N THR A 757 -9.65 -26.65 14.87
CA THR A 757 -9.61 -27.73 13.87
C THR A 757 -10.56 -27.43 12.72
N LEU A 758 -10.02 -27.17 11.53
CA LEU A 758 -10.79 -26.88 10.30
C LEU A 758 -10.97 -28.15 9.46
N THR A 759 -12.21 -28.42 9.03
CA THR A 759 -12.55 -29.67 8.34
C THR A 759 -12.96 -29.42 6.89
N PRO A 760 -12.08 -29.73 5.92
CA PRO A 760 -12.44 -29.66 4.51
C PRO A 760 -13.44 -30.77 4.14
N VAL A 761 -14.38 -30.46 3.26
CA VAL A 761 -15.39 -31.40 2.76
C VAL A 761 -15.07 -31.75 1.31
N ALA A 762 -15.13 -33.04 0.95
CA ALA A 762 -14.87 -33.48 -0.41
C ALA A 762 -15.83 -32.83 -1.42
N ILE A 763 -15.31 -32.41 -2.57
CA ILE A 763 -16.13 -31.84 -3.65
C ILE A 763 -17.11 -32.94 -4.13
N PRO A 764 -18.41 -32.64 -4.26
CA PRO A 764 -19.37 -33.62 -4.76
C PRO A 764 -18.97 -34.12 -6.15
N VAL A 765 -18.99 -35.45 -6.35
CA VAL A 765 -18.78 -36.05 -7.67
C VAL A 765 -19.96 -35.68 -8.57
N LYS A 766 -19.65 -35.13 -9.76
CA LYS A 766 -20.67 -34.83 -10.77
C LYS A 766 -21.18 -36.15 -11.34
N VAL A 767 -22.48 -36.42 -11.18
CA VAL A 767 -23.15 -37.57 -11.82
C VAL A 767 -24.08 -37.06 -12.90
N ARG A 768 -24.16 -37.76 -14.05
CA ARG A 768 -24.97 -37.35 -15.20
C ARG A 768 -26.43 -37.08 -14.80
N GLY A 769 -26.99 -37.90 -13.91
CA GLY A 769 -28.37 -37.76 -13.43
C GLY A 769 -28.66 -36.50 -12.61
N ASP A 770 -27.64 -35.76 -12.16
CA ASP A 770 -27.84 -34.49 -11.46
C ASP A 770 -28.09 -33.32 -12.43
N TYR A 771 -27.93 -33.53 -13.74
CA TYR A 771 -28.04 -32.49 -14.76
C TYR A 771 -29.10 -32.86 -15.81
N ILE A 772 -30.02 -31.94 -16.04
CA ILE A 772 -30.91 -31.95 -17.20
C ILE A 772 -30.30 -31.06 -18.27
N PHE A 773 -30.19 -31.60 -19.47
CA PHE A 773 -29.84 -30.86 -20.67
C PHE A 773 -31.10 -30.72 -21.51
N SER A 774 -31.57 -29.49 -21.74
CA SER A 774 -32.68 -29.22 -22.65
C SER A 774 -32.19 -28.40 -23.84
N GLY A 775 -32.29 -28.98 -25.03
CA GLY A 775 -32.05 -28.26 -26.28
C GLY A 775 -33.16 -27.25 -26.54
N LYS A 776 -32.79 -26.06 -26.99
CA LYS A 776 -33.69 -25.03 -27.52
C LYS A 776 -33.13 -24.49 -28.82
N ARG A 777 -33.84 -24.75 -29.92
CA ARG A 777 -33.53 -24.11 -31.21
C ARG A 777 -34.10 -22.69 -31.22
N VAL A 778 -33.31 -21.73 -31.65
CA VAL A 778 -33.73 -20.31 -31.74
C VAL A 778 -33.73 -19.77 -33.17
N ALA A 779 -33.05 -20.44 -34.09
CA ALA A 779 -33.07 -20.12 -35.52
C ALA A 779 -32.72 -21.35 -36.37
N GLY A 780 -33.20 -21.38 -37.61
CA GLY A 780 -33.03 -22.50 -38.55
C GLY A 780 -34.25 -23.42 -38.62
N GLY A 781 -34.17 -24.51 -39.41
CA GLY A 781 -35.29 -25.45 -39.59
C GLY A 781 -35.55 -26.35 -38.37
N GLY A 782 -36.79 -26.81 -38.20
CA GLY A 782 -37.22 -27.69 -37.10
C GLY A 782 -37.88 -26.96 -35.92
N ALA A 783 -38.57 -27.70 -35.03
CA ALA A 783 -39.30 -27.13 -33.88
C ALA A 783 -38.47 -27.10 -32.58
N GLY A 784 -37.25 -27.62 -32.60
CA GLY A 784 -36.29 -27.47 -31.50
C GLY A 784 -36.70 -28.24 -30.25
N GLY A 785 -36.70 -29.57 -30.35
CA GLY A 785 -36.98 -30.48 -29.23
C GLY A 785 -38.42 -31.02 -29.22
N GLU A 786 -39.31 -30.51 -30.05
CA GLU A 786 -40.54 -31.20 -30.45
C GLU A 786 -40.25 -31.85 -31.80
N GLY A 787 -40.45 -33.16 -31.92
CA GLY A 787 -40.10 -33.93 -33.13
C GLY A 787 -40.55 -33.26 -34.44
N ARG A 788 -39.83 -33.57 -35.53
CA ARG A 788 -39.98 -32.96 -36.86
C ARG A 788 -41.45 -32.80 -37.31
N PRO A 789 -41.82 -31.74 -38.06
CA PRO A 789 -43.13 -31.69 -38.72
C PRO A 789 -43.32 -32.90 -39.65
N THR A 790 -44.38 -33.68 -39.39
CA THR A 790 -44.73 -34.86 -40.16
C THR A 790 -45.26 -34.46 -41.54
N GLY A 791 -44.55 -34.87 -42.59
CA GLY A 791 -44.93 -34.65 -43.98
C GLY A 791 -44.51 -35.82 -44.88
N PRO A 792 -45.09 -35.96 -46.08
CA PRO A 792 -44.95 -37.17 -46.89
C PRO A 792 -43.49 -37.37 -47.34
N GLY A 793 -42.90 -38.52 -46.97
CA GLY A 793 -41.58 -38.95 -47.46
C GLY A 793 -40.49 -39.20 -46.41
N TRP A 794 -40.78 -39.04 -45.11
CA TRP A 794 -39.78 -39.25 -44.05
C TRP A 794 -40.32 -40.20 -42.96
N PRO A 795 -39.58 -41.26 -42.57
CA PRO A 795 -39.96 -42.09 -41.43
C PRO A 795 -39.90 -41.28 -40.12
N PRO A 796 -40.75 -41.59 -39.12
CA PRO A 796 -40.67 -40.96 -37.81
C PRO A 796 -39.31 -41.23 -37.16
N LEU A 797 -38.78 -40.24 -36.41
CA LEU A 797 -37.58 -40.43 -35.62
C LEU A 797 -37.81 -41.55 -34.57
N PRO A 798 -36.81 -42.40 -34.30
CA PRO A 798 -36.85 -43.30 -33.15
C PRO A 798 -37.15 -42.55 -31.86
N GLU A 799 -37.87 -43.19 -30.95
CA GLU A 799 -38.24 -42.61 -29.66
C GLU A 799 -36.96 -42.21 -28.89
N GLY A 800 -36.78 -40.90 -28.65
CA GLY A 800 -35.61 -40.34 -27.97
C GLY A 800 -34.56 -39.65 -28.86
N GLU A 801 -34.71 -39.67 -30.19
CA GLU A 801 -33.87 -38.87 -31.10
C GLU A 801 -34.48 -37.48 -31.33
N ASP A 802 -33.63 -36.44 -31.30
CA ASP A 802 -34.03 -35.05 -31.51
C ASP A 802 -33.78 -34.60 -32.97
N ASP A 803 -34.36 -33.47 -33.36
CA ASP A 803 -34.16 -32.91 -34.70
C ASP A 803 -32.89 -32.03 -34.80
N PHE A 804 -32.06 -31.94 -33.73
CA PHE A 804 -30.91 -31.03 -33.66
C PHE A 804 -29.84 -31.34 -34.70
N GLU A 805 -29.65 -32.60 -35.07
CA GLU A 805 -28.62 -33.04 -36.01
C GLU A 805 -29.05 -33.01 -37.49
N TYR A 806 -30.34 -32.79 -37.78
CA TYR A 806 -30.91 -32.98 -39.14
C TYR A 806 -30.99 -31.71 -40.00
N PHE A 807 -30.73 -30.54 -39.42
CA PHE A 807 -30.81 -29.27 -40.14
C PHE A 807 -29.41 -28.65 -40.24
N LEU A 808 -29.00 -28.40 -41.48
CA LEU A 808 -27.65 -27.97 -41.84
C LEU A 808 -27.30 -26.56 -41.34
N ASP A 809 -28.30 -25.70 -41.13
CA ASP A 809 -28.09 -24.29 -40.80
C ASP A 809 -29.01 -23.87 -39.66
N THR A 810 -28.53 -24.04 -38.42
CA THR A 810 -29.33 -23.79 -37.22
C THR A 810 -28.53 -23.17 -36.09
N ILE A 811 -29.23 -22.41 -35.25
CA ILE A 811 -28.70 -21.89 -33.99
C ILE A 811 -29.44 -22.57 -32.85
N CYS A 812 -28.68 -23.36 -32.11
CA CYS A 812 -29.16 -24.19 -31.02
C CYS A 812 -28.49 -23.80 -29.71
N TYR A 813 -29.28 -23.78 -28.65
CA TYR A 813 -28.81 -23.57 -27.29
C TYR A 813 -29.15 -24.78 -26.45
N TRP A 814 -28.17 -25.30 -25.73
CA TRP A 814 -28.45 -26.25 -24.65
C TRP A 814 -28.56 -25.50 -23.34
N LEU A 815 -29.68 -25.66 -22.65
CA LEU A 815 -29.88 -25.18 -21.30
C LEU A 815 -29.54 -26.33 -20.34
N VAL A 816 -28.59 -26.07 -19.46
CA VAL A 816 -28.12 -27.04 -18.47
C VAL A 816 -28.71 -26.67 -17.12
N ARG A 817 -29.58 -27.52 -16.59
CA ARG A 817 -30.17 -27.36 -15.26
C ARG A 817 -29.62 -28.42 -14.31
N TYR A 818 -29.25 -28.01 -13.10
CA TYR A 818 -28.78 -28.93 -12.06
C TYR A 818 -29.89 -29.17 -11.01
N GLU A 819 -30.27 -30.44 -10.78
CA GLU A 819 -31.49 -30.81 -10.04
C GLU A 819 -31.28 -31.34 -8.62
N ARG A 820 -30.04 -31.41 -8.12
CA ARG A 820 -29.80 -32.04 -6.81
C ARG A 820 -30.41 -31.22 -5.65
N GLU A 821 -31.52 -31.69 -5.08
CA GLU A 821 -32.28 -31.06 -3.98
C GLU A 821 -31.48 -30.77 -2.68
N LYS A 822 -30.25 -31.30 -2.55
CA LYS A 822 -29.40 -31.15 -1.34
C LYS A 822 -28.15 -30.32 -1.55
N VAL A 823 -27.96 -29.69 -2.71
CA VAL A 823 -26.87 -28.74 -2.96
C VAL A 823 -27.48 -27.35 -3.18
N PRO A 824 -27.04 -26.29 -2.47
CA PRO A 824 -27.63 -24.96 -2.61
C PRO A 824 -27.65 -24.49 -4.07
N ARG A 825 -28.78 -23.94 -4.52
CA ARG A 825 -29.03 -23.40 -5.88
C ARG A 825 -28.07 -22.29 -6.35
N CYS A 826 -27.07 -21.88 -5.56
CA CYS A 826 -26.21 -20.74 -5.88
C CYS A 826 -24.89 -21.08 -6.60
N CYS A 827 -24.71 -22.31 -7.06
CA CYS A 827 -23.50 -22.71 -7.77
C CYS A 827 -23.86 -23.40 -9.07
N LEU A 828 -24.35 -22.68 -10.08
CA LEU A 828 -24.19 -22.99 -11.50
C LEU A 828 -24.90 -21.89 -12.31
N LEU A 829 -24.16 -21.23 -13.20
CA LEU A 829 -24.76 -20.50 -14.32
C LEU A 829 -25.66 -21.48 -15.09
N ASP A 830 -26.86 -21.06 -15.48
CA ASP A 830 -27.49 -21.62 -16.68
C ASP A 830 -26.52 -21.37 -17.83
N ALA A 831 -25.69 -22.36 -18.14
CA ALA A 831 -24.70 -22.25 -19.20
C ALA A 831 -25.41 -22.50 -20.52
N ILE A 832 -25.52 -21.44 -21.33
CA ILE A 832 -26.04 -21.51 -22.69
C ILE A 832 -24.87 -21.90 -23.61
N LEU A 833 -24.85 -23.16 -24.03
CA LEU A 833 -23.91 -23.65 -25.05
C LEU A 833 -24.49 -23.37 -26.44
N LYS A 834 -23.87 -22.45 -27.20
CA LYS A 834 -24.21 -22.17 -28.59
C LYS A 834 -23.41 -23.11 -29.50
N ILE A 835 -24.09 -23.99 -30.22
CA ILE A 835 -23.49 -24.74 -31.33
C ILE A 835 -24.00 -24.08 -32.60
N ILE A 836 -23.07 -23.62 -33.44
CA ILE A 836 -23.35 -23.17 -34.80
C ILE A 836 -22.80 -24.28 -35.69
N ASN A 837 -23.69 -25.08 -36.29
CA ASN A 837 -23.29 -25.93 -37.40
C ASN A 837 -23.20 -25.03 -38.64
N LEU A 838 -21.97 -24.79 -39.10
CA LEU A 838 -21.68 -24.19 -40.39
C LEU A 838 -20.84 -25.24 -41.14
N PHE A 839 -21.39 -25.75 -42.24
CA PHE A 839 -20.60 -26.43 -43.27
C PHE A 839 -20.32 -25.46 -44.41
#